data_AF-A0A968J910-F1
#
_entry.id   AF-A0A968J910-F1
#
_cell.length_a   1.000
_cell.length_b   1.000
_cell.length_c   1.000
_cell.angle_alpha   90.00
_cell.angle_beta   90.00
_cell.angle_gamma   90.00
#
_symmetry.space_group_name_H-M   'P 1'
#
loop_
_entity.id
_entity.type
_entity.pdbx_description
1 polymer ?
#
loop_
_entity_poly.entity_id
_entity_poly.type
_entity_poly.pdbx_seq_one_letter_code
_entity_poly.pdbx_strand_id
1 'polypeptide(L)'
;MAAAAALVTLAEHSGLPDVLALAGWGWGIAALVEGRMDDALRHLDDAATRFLHLEQPHAAASVQVSRLIALAMLGRYDEAVTTGLQARDVFLAQGDNLAAGKIELNLGNIYDRRDRYAEAEQFYRTARQRFLMIDDQLHLIQSDNGLANVLSQQQQLHTAADLYSGALARAEALGLEVIQAQIEGNLGNLALDQGRYQQALDYLERSRRRYAALGMPHETALAERELADAYLELNLIPEAITIYERIEPTFEALEMPFEQAWTLAHHGRASLLHGKYDSARALLSRARALFVAEDNPVGEAMVMVLEAWRRYALGAAEEAATTAAAAEALFAAGGPLLWVLSVRWLRGEAARRAGDRMQARHLLLAALATAEAQAVPQVAQRCHTSLGLLAAAEGDHTTAAAAFQQAIELIEALRAPLPAEEFRTAFFADKLTPYAEMARLCLDDPTTDRTAEALLYVERARSRSLTDLLGGMLKPVLHPRDSFEVALLEQLDELREELNWLYSQINRAFAGDMLRTTEALEQMQAAVRERETRTLEISRQLRQHSSTIAERVFDAEMELFDLPRLQDDLGDDTALLAYVVLDDELLAFVVTGTAVQVVRGLGRQSEIEAIINQLRFQTDTMRHGTERMRQHLDQLTRRAQRYLAHLYDRLVRPVLPHIAARRLVLVPHRALHYVPFPALYDGERYLIEQFELCTAPSAGVLQHCLHRPTGQLQHALLVGVPDDRAPRVRDEVLDVSMLFPAKTTLLDEQATLPNLREHAPTADVIHLACHGQFRPDNPLFSALRLSDDWLTVQDAYSLPLQQCQLITLSACETGINEIAPGDELIGLARGFFFAGAPSIVVSLWTVDDATTARLMTRFYQHLCSGNRPAAALQAAQCELLRVYPHPFFWSPFVLLGRW
;
A
#
# COMPACT_ATOMS: atom_id res chain seq x y z
N MET A 1 -36.80 -20.75 -17.50
CA MET A 1 -37.26 -21.10 -18.87
C MET A 1 -37.94 -22.47 -18.99
N ALA A 2 -37.29 -23.59 -18.64
CA ALA A 2 -37.89 -24.93 -18.83
C ALA A 2 -39.25 -25.11 -18.12
N ALA A 3 -39.38 -24.60 -16.89
CA ALA A 3 -40.64 -24.61 -16.16
C ALA A 3 -41.75 -23.78 -16.86
N ALA A 4 -41.41 -22.60 -17.39
CA ALA A 4 -42.35 -21.75 -18.12
C ALA A 4 -42.82 -22.40 -19.43
N ALA A 5 -41.91 -23.02 -20.19
CA ALA A 5 -42.24 -23.76 -21.40
C ALA A 5 -43.13 -25.00 -21.12
N ALA A 6 -42.86 -25.71 -20.03
CA ALA A 6 -43.70 -26.81 -19.57
C ALA A 6 -45.12 -26.34 -19.19
N LEU A 7 -45.25 -25.18 -18.53
CA LEU A 7 -46.53 -24.57 -18.19
C LEU A 7 -47.31 -24.13 -19.44
N VAL A 8 -46.65 -23.58 -20.46
CA VAL A 8 -47.30 -23.26 -21.75
C VAL A 8 -47.84 -24.54 -22.40
N THR A 9 -47.01 -25.57 -22.49
CA THR A 9 -47.42 -26.86 -23.07
C THR A 9 -48.60 -27.45 -22.29
N LEU A 10 -48.58 -27.36 -20.96
CA LEU A 10 -49.67 -27.83 -20.11
C LEU A 10 -50.94 -26.98 -20.30
N ALA A 11 -50.83 -25.66 -20.47
CA ALA A 11 -51.96 -24.78 -20.73
C ALA A 11 -52.63 -25.09 -22.07
N GLU A 12 -51.83 -25.35 -23.12
CA GLU A 12 -52.34 -25.73 -24.45
C GLU A 12 -53.13 -27.06 -24.42
N HIS A 13 -52.71 -28.02 -23.59
CA HIS A 13 -53.37 -29.32 -23.49
C HIS A 13 -54.54 -29.35 -22.50
N SER A 14 -54.49 -28.54 -21.43
CA SER A 14 -55.52 -28.53 -20.38
C SER A 14 -56.62 -27.50 -20.62
N GLY A 15 -56.35 -26.44 -21.38
CA GLY A 15 -57.27 -25.31 -21.60
C GLY A 15 -57.53 -24.48 -20.34
N LEU A 16 -56.77 -24.68 -19.26
CA LEU A 16 -56.98 -24.01 -17.98
C LEU A 16 -56.36 -22.59 -18.00
N PRO A 17 -57.18 -21.52 -17.85
CA PRO A 17 -56.68 -20.14 -17.89
C PRO A 17 -55.61 -19.82 -16.84
N ASP A 18 -55.71 -20.41 -15.65
CA ASP A 18 -54.78 -20.20 -14.54
C ASP A 18 -53.37 -20.71 -14.86
N VAL A 19 -53.26 -21.83 -15.61
CA VAL A 19 -51.97 -22.41 -16.01
C VAL A 19 -51.27 -21.49 -17.01
N LEU A 20 -52.04 -20.82 -17.88
CA LEU A 20 -51.49 -19.82 -18.81
C LEU A 20 -51.01 -18.56 -18.07
N ALA A 21 -51.72 -18.13 -17.02
CA ALA A 21 -51.28 -17.03 -16.17
C ALA A 21 -49.96 -17.37 -15.42
N LEU A 22 -49.85 -18.60 -14.89
CA LEU A 22 -48.62 -19.11 -14.27
C LEU A 22 -47.46 -19.20 -15.28
N ALA A 23 -47.74 -19.61 -16.52
CA ALA A 23 -46.75 -19.64 -17.58
C ALA A 23 -46.20 -18.23 -17.88
N GLY A 24 -47.08 -17.23 -17.97
CA GLY A 24 -46.71 -15.82 -18.11
C GLY A 24 -45.84 -15.33 -16.96
N TRP A 25 -46.22 -15.64 -15.72
CA TRP A 25 -45.40 -15.30 -14.54
C TRP A 25 -44.02 -15.97 -14.60
N GLY A 26 -43.96 -17.26 -14.96
CA GLY A 26 -42.70 -17.99 -15.11
C GLY A 26 -41.79 -17.43 -16.20
N TRP A 27 -42.35 -16.94 -17.31
CA TRP A 27 -41.59 -16.22 -18.33
C TRP A 27 -41.09 -14.86 -17.84
N GLY A 28 -41.91 -14.15 -17.05
CA GLY A 28 -41.52 -12.92 -16.39
C GLY A 28 -40.32 -13.09 -15.46
N ILE A 29 -40.34 -14.10 -14.58
CA ILE A 29 -39.20 -14.41 -13.71
C ILE A 29 -37.97 -14.83 -14.52
N ALA A 30 -38.14 -15.62 -15.58
CA ALA A 30 -37.02 -16.04 -16.42
C ALA A 30 -36.35 -14.84 -17.12
N ALA A 31 -37.13 -13.92 -17.67
CA ALA A 31 -36.62 -12.69 -18.27
C ALA A 31 -35.90 -11.82 -17.24
N LEU A 32 -36.43 -11.73 -16.01
CA LEU A 32 -35.80 -10.99 -14.91
C LEU A 32 -34.42 -11.58 -14.55
N VAL A 33 -34.32 -12.91 -14.43
CA VAL A 33 -33.04 -13.59 -14.15
C VAL A 33 -32.02 -13.44 -15.30
N GLU A 34 -32.49 -13.28 -16.52
CA GLU A 34 -31.65 -13.07 -17.72
C GLU A 34 -31.29 -11.60 -17.97
N GLY A 35 -31.63 -10.67 -17.07
CA GLY A 35 -31.33 -9.25 -17.24
C GLY A 35 -32.31 -8.49 -18.14
N ARG A 36 -33.33 -9.14 -18.71
CA ARG A 36 -34.26 -8.54 -19.69
C ARG A 36 -35.47 -7.91 -19.01
N MET A 37 -35.26 -6.78 -18.34
CA MET A 37 -36.28 -6.16 -17.47
C MET A 37 -37.56 -5.74 -18.20
N ASP A 38 -37.47 -5.15 -19.38
CA ASP A 38 -38.67 -4.76 -20.16
C ASP A 38 -39.49 -5.99 -20.62
N ASP A 39 -38.81 -7.08 -21.00
CA ASP A 39 -39.48 -8.35 -21.32
C ASP A 39 -40.16 -8.93 -20.08
N ALA A 40 -39.49 -8.86 -18.92
CA ALA A 40 -40.05 -9.28 -17.65
C ALA A 40 -41.33 -8.51 -17.34
N LEU A 41 -41.31 -7.17 -17.43
CA LEU A 41 -42.49 -6.33 -17.18
C LEU A 41 -43.67 -6.72 -18.07
N ARG A 42 -43.45 -6.92 -19.38
CA ARG A 42 -44.52 -7.32 -20.31
C ARG A 42 -45.18 -8.64 -19.91
N HIS A 43 -44.37 -9.66 -19.57
CA HIS A 43 -44.86 -10.96 -19.15
C HIS A 43 -45.58 -10.91 -17.79
N LEU A 44 -45.07 -10.12 -16.85
CA LEU A 44 -45.65 -9.96 -15.52
C LEU A 44 -46.97 -9.17 -15.58
N ASP A 45 -47.07 -8.14 -16.42
CA ASP A 45 -48.30 -7.36 -16.60
C ASP A 45 -49.43 -8.22 -17.21
N ASP A 46 -49.12 -9.03 -18.22
CA ASP A 46 -50.07 -9.98 -18.81
C ASP A 46 -50.52 -11.03 -17.77
N ALA A 47 -49.59 -11.62 -17.02
CA ALA A 47 -49.90 -12.60 -15.98
C ALA A 47 -50.78 -12.01 -14.87
N ALA A 48 -50.44 -10.82 -14.35
CA ALA A 48 -51.24 -10.15 -13.33
C ALA A 48 -52.65 -9.82 -13.83
N THR A 49 -52.77 -9.34 -15.08
CA THR A 49 -54.06 -9.06 -15.71
C THR A 49 -54.91 -10.32 -15.80
N ARG A 50 -54.33 -11.46 -16.19
CA ARG A 50 -55.04 -12.75 -16.25
C ARG A 50 -55.52 -13.19 -14.88
N PHE A 51 -54.69 -13.13 -13.85
CA PHE A 51 -55.11 -13.49 -12.49
C PHE A 51 -56.24 -12.60 -11.95
N LEU A 52 -56.25 -11.30 -12.29
CA LEU A 52 -57.36 -10.42 -11.93
C LEU A 52 -58.66 -10.79 -12.63
N HIS A 53 -58.62 -11.17 -13.93
CA HIS A 53 -59.80 -11.65 -14.65
C HIS A 53 -60.34 -12.97 -14.10
N LEU A 54 -59.48 -13.76 -13.43
CA LEU A 54 -59.83 -15.01 -12.77
C LEU A 54 -60.29 -14.80 -11.31
N GLU A 55 -60.47 -13.55 -10.88
CA GLU A 55 -60.83 -13.18 -9.51
C GLU A 55 -59.83 -13.72 -8.47
N GLN A 56 -58.55 -13.80 -8.84
CA GLN A 56 -57.45 -14.24 -7.97
C GLN A 56 -56.52 -13.05 -7.61
N PRO A 57 -56.98 -12.10 -6.77
CA PRO A 57 -56.21 -10.91 -6.43
C PRO A 57 -54.91 -11.23 -5.67
N HIS A 58 -54.87 -12.33 -4.90
CA HIS A 58 -53.64 -12.79 -4.22
C HIS A 58 -52.56 -13.22 -5.20
N ALA A 59 -52.92 -14.03 -6.20
CA ALA A 59 -52.00 -14.46 -7.25
C ALA A 59 -51.55 -13.27 -8.10
N ALA A 60 -52.46 -12.35 -8.44
CA ALA A 60 -52.11 -11.12 -9.12
C ALA A 60 -51.10 -10.28 -8.32
N ALA A 61 -51.30 -10.12 -7.00
CA ALA A 61 -50.37 -9.42 -6.11
C ALA A 61 -49.01 -10.13 -5.99
N SER A 62 -48.99 -11.47 -6.06
CA SER A 62 -47.75 -12.27 -6.04
C SER A 62 -46.87 -12.02 -7.28
N VAL A 63 -47.50 -11.83 -8.45
CA VAL A 63 -46.80 -11.41 -9.67
C VAL A 63 -46.18 -10.01 -9.51
N GLN A 64 -46.86 -9.10 -8.79
CA GLN A 64 -46.36 -7.74 -8.55
C GLN A 64 -45.06 -7.70 -7.75
N VAL A 65 -44.74 -8.73 -6.95
CA VAL A 65 -43.45 -8.84 -6.24
C VAL A 65 -42.28 -8.85 -7.25
N SER A 66 -42.37 -9.68 -8.29
CA SER A 66 -41.36 -9.75 -9.35
C SER A 66 -41.35 -8.48 -10.20
N ARG A 67 -42.53 -7.87 -10.42
CA ARG A 67 -42.66 -6.63 -11.20
C ARG A 67 -41.99 -5.45 -10.49
N LEU A 68 -42.16 -5.36 -9.17
CA LEU A 68 -41.49 -4.36 -8.34
C LEU A 68 -39.96 -4.43 -8.50
N ILE A 69 -39.39 -5.64 -8.51
CA ILE A 69 -37.94 -5.83 -8.69
C ILE A 69 -37.51 -5.35 -10.07
N ALA A 70 -38.21 -5.77 -11.14
CA ALA A 70 -37.90 -5.33 -12.50
C ALA A 70 -37.98 -3.80 -12.68
N LEU A 71 -38.99 -3.15 -12.07
CA LEU A 71 -39.11 -1.69 -12.09
C LEU A 71 -37.95 -1.02 -11.35
N ALA A 72 -37.56 -1.54 -10.19
CA ALA A 72 -36.44 -1.02 -9.42
C ALA A 72 -35.09 -1.17 -10.16
N MET A 73 -34.89 -2.28 -10.88
CA MET A 73 -33.70 -2.48 -11.71
C MET A 73 -33.65 -1.55 -12.93
N LEU A 74 -34.80 -1.08 -13.42
CA LEU A 74 -34.91 -0.07 -14.49
C LEU A 74 -34.87 1.39 -13.99
N GLY A 75 -34.58 1.62 -12.70
CA GLY A 75 -34.60 2.97 -12.10
C GLY A 75 -36.01 3.58 -11.98
N ARG A 76 -37.08 2.83 -12.27
CA ARG A 76 -38.48 3.29 -12.20
C ARG A 76 -39.01 3.19 -10.77
N TYR A 77 -38.30 3.82 -9.83
CA TYR A 77 -38.49 3.62 -8.40
C TYR A 77 -39.88 4.02 -7.89
N ASP A 78 -40.45 5.13 -8.35
CA ASP A 78 -41.77 5.58 -7.89
C ASP A 78 -42.89 4.62 -8.33
N GLU A 79 -42.77 4.04 -9.53
CA GLU A 79 -43.65 2.99 -10.00
C GLU A 79 -43.46 1.69 -9.20
N ALA A 80 -42.22 1.33 -8.90
CA ALA A 80 -41.89 0.17 -8.07
C ALA A 80 -42.51 0.30 -6.67
N VAL A 81 -42.36 1.47 -6.02
CA VAL A 81 -42.95 1.77 -4.71
C VAL A 81 -44.48 1.67 -4.76
N THR A 82 -45.11 2.29 -5.76
CA THR A 82 -46.57 2.23 -5.93
C THR A 82 -47.06 0.79 -6.09
N THR A 83 -46.36 0.02 -6.92
CA THR A 83 -46.63 -1.40 -7.18
C THR A 83 -46.53 -2.23 -5.90
N GLY A 84 -45.47 -2.01 -5.11
CA GLY A 84 -45.25 -2.69 -3.85
C GLY A 84 -46.34 -2.39 -2.83
N LEU A 85 -46.63 -1.11 -2.60
CA LEU A 85 -47.65 -0.70 -1.62
C LEU A 85 -49.03 -1.31 -1.93
N GLN A 86 -49.43 -1.31 -3.21
CA GLN A 86 -50.67 -1.94 -3.64
C GLN A 86 -50.68 -3.46 -3.40
N ALA A 87 -49.59 -4.16 -3.76
CA ALA A 87 -49.47 -5.60 -3.53
C ALA A 87 -49.48 -5.94 -2.03
N ARG A 88 -48.75 -5.16 -1.21
CA ARG A 88 -48.74 -5.29 0.25
C ARG A 88 -50.13 -5.18 0.83
N ASP A 89 -50.90 -4.17 0.44
CA ASP A 89 -52.23 -3.94 0.99
C ASP A 89 -53.19 -5.12 0.69
N VAL A 90 -53.04 -5.76 -0.48
CA VAL A 90 -53.75 -7.01 -0.82
C VAL A 90 -53.33 -8.15 0.10
N PHE A 91 -52.03 -8.35 0.33
CA PHE A 91 -51.55 -9.41 1.24
C PHE A 91 -52.00 -9.19 2.69
N LEU A 92 -51.98 -7.94 3.16
CA LEU A 92 -52.45 -7.57 4.50
C LEU A 92 -53.93 -7.83 4.70
N ALA A 93 -54.76 -7.49 3.70
CA ALA A 93 -56.19 -7.75 3.74
C ALA A 93 -56.51 -9.26 3.83
N GLN A 94 -55.58 -10.12 3.41
CA GLN A 94 -55.72 -11.58 3.42
C GLN A 94 -54.94 -12.26 4.56
N GLY A 95 -54.26 -11.49 5.42
CA GLY A 95 -53.48 -12.01 6.55
C GLY A 95 -52.15 -12.68 6.15
N ASP A 96 -51.68 -12.50 4.92
CA ASP A 96 -50.42 -13.07 4.43
C ASP A 96 -49.23 -12.20 4.85
N ASN A 97 -48.79 -12.38 6.10
CA ASN A 97 -47.66 -11.64 6.68
C ASN A 97 -46.31 -11.95 6.00
N LEU A 98 -46.15 -13.14 5.41
CA LEU A 98 -44.92 -13.52 4.71
C LEU A 98 -44.77 -12.71 3.42
N ALA A 99 -45.80 -12.69 2.57
CA ALA A 99 -45.76 -11.94 1.32
C ALA A 99 -45.74 -10.42 1.56
N ALA A 100 -46.50 -9.92 2.54
CA ALA A 100 -46.44 -8.51 2.93
C ALA A 100 -45.05 -8.12 3.46
N GLY A 101 -44.43 -8.95 4.29
CA GLY A 101 -43.08 -8.73 4.80
C GLY A 101 -42.02 -8.70 3.71
N LYS A 102 -42.11 -9.59 2.70
CA LYS A 102 -41.21 -9.59 1.53
C LYS A 102 -41.32 -8.30 0.71
N ILE A 103 -42.54 -7.79 0.52
CA ILE A 103 -42.73 -6.50 -0.14
C ILE A 103 -42.11 -5.38 0.68
N GLU A 104 -42.35 -5.33 1.99
CA GLU A 104 -41.77 -4.31 2.87
C GLU A 104 -40.24 -4.37 2.87
N LEU A 105 -39.64 -5.56 2.89
CA LEU A 105 -38.19 -5.74 2.74
C LEU A 105 -37.68 -5.15 1.41
N ASN A 106 -38.33 -5.46 0.30
CA ASN A 106 -37.95 -4.93 -1.02
C ASN A 106 -38.14 -3.40 -1.12
N LEU A 107 -39.20 -2.86 -0.51
CA LEU A 107 -39.40 -1.41 -0.41
C LEU A 107 -38.28 -0.76 0.42
N GLY A 108 -37.86 -1.40 1.51
CA GLY A 108 -36.67 -1.02 2.27
C GLY A 108 -35.44 -0.89 1.37
N ASN A 109 -35.14 -1.92 0.58
CA ASN A 109 -34.02 -1.92 -0.37
C ASN A 109 -34.13 -0.80 -1.41
N ILE A 110 -35.33 -0.52 -1.93
CA ILE A 110 -35.56 0.54 -2.92
C ILE A 110 -35.30 1.93 -2.32
N TYR A 111 -35.77 2.19 -1.09
CA TYR A 111 -35.51 3.46 -0.42
C TYR A 111 -34.04 3.60 -0.03
N ASP A 112 -33.39 2.51 0.39
CA ASP A 112 -31.96 2.48 0.68
C ASP A 112 -31.12 2.83 -0.55
N ARG A 113 -31.42 2.24 -1.72
CA ARG A 113 -30.75 2.56 -3.00
C ARG A 113 -30.92 4.02 -3.45
N ARG A 114 -31.93 4.71 -2.92
CA ARG A 114 -32.21 6.15 -3.17
C ARG A 114 -31.69 7.05 -2.06
N ASP A 115 -30.86 6.52 -1.15
CA ASP A 115 -30.31 7.24 0.01
C ASP A 115 -31.40 7.84 0.94
N ARG A 116 -32.60 7.25 0.95
CA ARG A 116 -33.73 7.63 1.81
C ARG A 116 -33.80 6.74 3.04
N TYR A 117 -32.77 6.86 3.89
CA TYR A 117 -32.50 5.92 4.99
C TYR A 117 -33.61 5.89 6.06
N ALA A 118 -34.32 6.99 6.31
CA ALA A 118 -35.38 7.05 7.32
C ALA A 118 -36.62 6.22 6.90
N GLU A 119 -37.03 6.35 5.64
CA GLU A 119 -38.11 5.56 5.06
C GLU A 119 -37.71 4.08 4.97
N ALA A 120 -36.48 3.79 4.53
CA ALA A 120 -35.96 2.44 4.46
C ALA A 120 -35.98 1.75 5.85
N GLU A 121 -35.53 2.46 6.90
CA GLU A 121 -35.58 1.96 8.28
C GLU A 121 -36.99 1.56 8.70
N GLN A 122 -38.00 2.40 8.41
CA GLN A 122 -39.38 2.11 8.75
C GLN A 122 -39.86 0.79 8.11
N PHE A 123 -39.55 0.59 6.83
CA PHE A 123 -39.91 -0.63 6.10
C PHE A 123 -39.17 -1.85 6.64
N TYR A 124 -37.86 -1.77 6.89
CA TYR A 124 -37.11 -2.88 7.47
C TYR A 124 -37.61 -3.26 8.87
N ARG A 125 -37.93 -2.29 9.74
CA ARG A 125 -38.49 -2.57 11.07
C ARG A 125 -39.85 -3.27 10.98
N THR A 126 -40.69 -2.87 10.03
CA THR A 126 -42.02 -3.46 9.84
C THR A 126 -41.90 -4.89 9.30
N ALA A 127 -41.05 -5.10 8.28
CA ALA A 127 -40.77 -6.42 7.72
C ALA A 127 -40.21 -7.37 8.80
N ARG A 128 -39.23 -6.89 9.57
CA ARG A 128 -38.63 -7.60 10.71
C ARG A 128 -39.69 -8.05 11.73
N GLN A 129 -40.61 -7.17 12.10
CA GLN A 129 -41.69 -7.52 13.03
C GLN A 129 -42.58 -8.64 12.48
N ARG A 130 -42.90 -8.62 11.18
CA ARG A 130 -43.70 -9.68 10.55
C ARG A 130 -42.98 -11.01 10.52
N PHE A 131 -41.70 -11.02 10.14
CA PHE A 131 -40.92 -12.26 10.09
C PHE A 131 -40.73 -12.87 11.48
N LEU A 132 -40.60 -12.04 12.52
CA LEU A 132 -40.62 -12.51 13.91
C LEU A 132 -41.96 -13.16 14.30
N MET A 133 -43.09 -12.62 13.86
CA MET A 133 -44.42 -13.17 14.18
C MET A 133 -44.66 -14.56 13.58
N ILE A 134 -43.99 -14.88 12.47
CA ILE A 134 -44.16 -16.14 11.74
C ILE A 134 -42.94 -17.06 11.82
N ASP A 135 -41.94 -16.70 12.64
CA ASP A 135 -40.66 -17.42 12.81
C ASP A 135 -39.89 -17.68 11.49
N ASP A 136 -39.94 -16.73 10.56
CA ASP A 136 -39.18 -16.79 9.31
C ASP A 136 -37.76 -16.25 9.51
N GLN A 137 -36.84 -17.16 9.85
CA GLN A 137 -35.45 -16.80 10.15
C GLN A 137 -34.69 -16.26 8.94
N LEU A 138 -34.98 -16.72 7.71
CA LEU A 138 -34.26 -16.29 6.51
C LEU A 138 -34.48 -14.79 6.25
N HIS A 139 -35.73 -14.37 6.18
CA HIS A 139 -36.05 -12.98 5.88
C HIS A 139 -35.87 -12.06 7.10
N LEU A 140 -35.91 -12.61 8.32
CA LEU A 140 -35.48 -11.90 9.52
C LEU A 140 -34.02 -11.46 9.41
N ILE A 141 -33.11 -12.37 9.04
CA ILE A 141 -31.69 -12.06 8.85
C ILE A 141 -31.50 -11.01 7.76
N GLN A 142 -32.20 -11.13 6.63
CA GLN A 142 -32.13 -10.13 5.55
C GLN A 142 -32.65 -8.75 6.00
N SER A 143 -33.73 -8.71 6.79
CA SER A 143 -34.26 -7.47 7.34
C SER A 143 -33.31 -6.86 8.37
N ASP A 144 -32.64 -7.67 9.19
CA ASP A 144 -31.63 -7.21 10.14
C ASP A 144 -30.40 -6.65 9.42
N ASN A 145 -29.96 -7.29 8.32
CA ASN A 145 -28.86 -6.81 7.49
C ASN A 145 -29.19 -5.45 6.84
N GLY A 146 -30.36 -5.33 6.20
CA GLY A 146 -30.81 -4.07 5.60
C GLY A 146 -31.02 -2.96 6.64
N LEU A 147 -31.59 -3.30 7.81
CA LEU A 147 -31.75 -2.38 8.92
C LEU A 147 -30.39 -1.90 9.46
N ALA A 148 -29.42 -2.80 9.60
CA ALA A 148 -28.08 -2.44 10.02
C ALA A 148 -27.39 -1.49 9.02
N ASN A 149 -27.60 -1.69 7.71
CA ASN A 149 -27.06 -0.81 6.68
C ASN A 149 -27.57 0.63 6.82
N VAL A 150 -28.88 0.82 6.92
CA VAL A 150 -29.46 2.16 7.05
C VAL A 150 -29.09 2.81 8.39
N LEU A 151 -28.99 2.03 9.47
CA LEU A 151 -28.55 2.54 10.77
C LEU A 151 -27.08 2.96 10.75
N SER A 152 -26.23 2.26 9.97
CA SER A 152 -24.85 2.66 9.73
C SER A 152 -24.78 4.03 9.05
N GLN A 153 -25.55 4.23 7.97
CA GLN A 153 -25.61 5.51 7.26
C GLN A 153 -26.10 6.66 8.15
N GLN A 154 -27.03 6.38 9.06
CA GLN A 154 -27.52 7.32 10.07
C GLN A 154 -26.58 7.50 11.29
N GLN A 155 -25.37 6.97 11.26
CA GLN A 155 -24.36 7.07 12.35
C GLN A 155 -24.76 6.37 13.66
N GLN A 156 -25.70 5.43 13.61
CA GLN A 156 -26.04 4.56 14.75
C GLN A 156 -25.15 3.32 14.76
N LEU A 157 -23.83 3.55 14.78
CA LEU A 157 -22.81 2.55 14.45
C LEU A 157 -22.79 1.34 15.39
N HIS A 158 -23.01 1.54 16.70
CA HIS A 158 -23.07 0.46 17.67
C HIS A 158 -24.27 -0.47 17.42
N THR A 159 -25.45 0.10 17.24
CA THR A 159 -26.67 -0.67 16.93
C THR A 159 -26.54 -1.42 15.61
N ALA A 160 -25.95 -0.78 14.59
CA ALA A 160 -25.67 -1.42 13.31
C ALA A 160 -24.72 -2.62 13.47
N ALA A 161 -23.61 -2.45 14.19
CA ALA A 161 -22.64 -3.51 14.45
C ALA A 161 -23.26 -4.71 15.20
N ASP A 162 -24.11 -4.45 16.20
CA ASP A 162 -24.80 -5.50 16.96
C ASP A 162 -25.77 -6.29 16.07
N LEU A 163 -26.53 -5.58 15.21
CA LEU A 163 -27.44 -6.21 14.26
C LEU A 163 -26.70 -7.06 13.24
N TYR A 164 -25.63 -6.52 12.63
CA TYR A 164 -24.80 -7.27 11.69
C TYR A 164 -24.20 -8.52 12.34
N SER A 165 -23.61 -8.40 13.54
CA SER A 165 -22.98 -9.52 14.24
C SER A 165 -23.99 -10.61 14.59
N GLY A 166 -25.19 -10.21 15.05
CA GLY A 166 -26.27 -11.15 15.33
C GLY A 166 -26.82 -11.82 14.07
N ALA A 167 -26.96 -11.07 12.98
CA ALA A 167 -27.40 -11.59 11.68
C ALA A 167 -26.39 -12.57 11.10
N LEU A 168 -25.09 -12.26 11.18
CA LEU A 168 -23.99 -13.12 10.73
C LEU A 168 -23.99 -14.45 11.49
N ALA A 169 -24.04 -14.40 12.82
CA ALA A 169 -24.06 -15.61 13.64
C ALA A 169 -25.27 -16.52 13.33
N ARG A 170 -26.45 -15.94 13.06
CA ARG A 170 -27.63 -16.71 12.62
C ARG A 170 -27.44 -17.29 11.21
N ALA A 171 -26.88 -16.52 10.29
CA ALA A 171 -26.60 -16.98 8.93
C ALA A 171 -25.56 -18.12 8.91
N GLU A 172 -24.55 -18.07 9.78
CA GLU A 172 -23.57 -19.14 10.02
C GLU A 172 -24.24 -20.41 10.55
N ALA A 173 -25.05 -20.29 11.61
CA ALA A 173 -25.75 -21.42 12.20
C ALA A 173 -26.69 -22.14 11.22
N LEU A 174 -27.26 -21.41 10.25
CA LEU A 174 -28.16 -21.93 9.23
C LEU A 174 -27.46 -22.32 7.91
N GLY A 175 -26.14 -22.11 7.79
CA GLY A 175 -25.39 -22.41 6.56
C GLY A 175 -25.78 -21.54 5.36
N LEU A 176 -26.25 -20.31 5.59
CA LEU A 176 -26.71 -19.38 4.55
C LEU A 176 -25.53 -18.61 3.93
N GLU A 177 -24.69 -19.28 3.15
CA GLU A 177 -23.40 -18.73 2.69
C GLU A 177 -23.51 -17.43 1.88
N VAL A 178 -24.50 -17.27 1.01
CA VAL A 178 -24.71 -16.01 0.25
C VAL A 178 -24.97 -14.84 1.19
N ILE A 179 -25.81 -15.06 2.21
CA ILE A 179 -26.15 -14.01 3.20
C ILE A 179 -24.97 -13.72 4.13
N GLN A 180 -24.16 -14.75 4.46
CA GLN A 180 -22.92 -14.55 5.19
C GLN A 180 -21.98 -13.61 4.41
N ALA A 181 -21.76 -13.85 3.11
CA ALA A 181 -20.91 -13.00 2.27
C ALA A 181 -21.40 -11.54 2.27
N GLN A 182 -22.72 -11.35 2.10
CA GLN A 182 -23.33 -10.02 2.10
C GLN A 182 -23.12 -9.28 3.43
N ILE A 183 -23.34 -9.95 4.57
CA ILE A 183 -23.15 -9.36 5.89
C ILE A 183 -21.66 -9.09 6.17
N GLU A 184 -20.76 -9.98 5.75
CA GLU A 184 -19.31 -9.78 5.81
C GLU A 184 -18.91 -8.51 5.03
N GLY A 185 -19.35 -8.35 3.78
CA GLY A 185 -19.06 -7.14 2.98
C GLY A 185 -19.54 -5.85 3.67
N ASN A 186 -20.77 -5.86 4.18
CA ASN A 186 -21.35 -4.74 4.91
C ASN A 186 -20.61 -4.39 6.21
N LEU A 187 -20.17 -5.39 6.98
CA LEU A 187 -19.30 -5.20 8.15
C LEU A 187 -17.95 -4.61 7.76
N GLY A 188 -17.42 -5.02 6.60
CA GLY A 188 -16.21 -4.47 6.01
C GLY A 188 -16.33 -2.97 5.73
N ASN A 189 -17.41 -2.55 5.05
CA ASN A 189 -17.70 -1.15 4.76
C ASN A 189 -17.91 -0.33 6.05
N LEU A 190 -18.66 -0.85 7.03
CA LEU A 190 -18.83 -0.20 8.34
C LEU A 190 -17.47 -0.01 9.05
N ALA A 191 -16.62 -1.03 9.04
CA ALA A 191 -15.28 -0.94 9.63
C ALA A 191 -14.41 0.10 8.90
N LEU A 192 -14.52 0.21 7.58
CA LEU A 192 -13.81 1.20 6.77
C LEU A 192 -14.22 2.63 7.14
N ASP A 193 -15.52 2.89 7.24
CA ASP A 193 -16.07 4.19 7.67
C ASP A 193 -15.58 4.58 9.06
N GLN A 194 -15.39 3.60 9.95
CA GLN A 194 -14.88 3.78 11.32
C GLN A 194 -13.35 3.84 11.41
N GLY A 195 -12.64 3.69 10.30
CA GLY A 195 -11.17 3.73 10.25
C GLY A 195 -10.52 2.47 10.80
N ARG A 196 -11.29 1.39 11.02
CA ARG A 196 -10.81 0.08 11.44
C ARG A 196 -10.35 -0.73 10.21
N TYR A 197 -9.32 -0.23 9.54
CA TYR A 197 -8.86 -0.76 8.25
C TYR A 197 -8.48 -2.24 8.27
N GLN A 198 -7.88 -2.74 9.36
CA GLN A 198 -7.56 -4.17 9.47
C GLN A 198 -8.82 -5.04 9.42
N GLN A 199 -9.86 -4.67 10.18
CA GLN A 199 -11.13 -5.40 10.18
C GLN A 199 -11.86 -5.24 8.84
N ALA A 200 -11.80 -4.05 8.23
CA ALA A 200 -12.36 -3.82 6.91
C ALA A 200 -11.77 -4.77 5.87
N LEU A 201 -10.44 -4.85 5.79
CA LEU A 201 -9.74 -5.73 4.86
C LEU A 201 -10.06 -7.21 5.09
N ASP A 202 -10.17 -7.65 6.34
CA ASP A 202 -10.53 -9.05 6.67
C ASP A 202 -11.93 -9.42 6.18
N TYR A 203 -12.93 -8.61 6.55
CA TYR A 203 -14.32 -8.86 6.18
C TYR A 203 -14.57 -8.79 4.67
N LEU A 204 -14.00 -7.79 3.99
CA LEU A 204 -14.13 -7.63 2.53
C LEU A 204 -13.51 -8.80 1.78
N GLU A 205 -12.34 -9.28 2.23
CA GLU A 205 -11.68 -10.42 1.61
C GLU A 205 -12.44 -11.74 1.86
N ARG A 206 -13.04 -11.93 3.04
CA ARG A 206 -13.93 -13.07 3.33
C ARG A 206 -15.16 -13.07 2.41
N SER A 207 -15.82 -11.92 2.28
CA SER A 207 -16.97 -11.73 1.38
C SER A 207 -16.62 -12.08 -0.06
N ARG A 208 -15.54 -11.48 -0.60
CA ARG A 208 -15.04 -11.72 -1.95
C ARG A 208 -14.76 -13.20 -2.21
N ARG A 209 -14.07 -13.87 -1.29
CA ARG A 209 -13.74 -15.30 -1.39
C ARG A 209 -14.98 -16.16 -1.43
N ARG A 210 -15.96 -15.86 -0.57
CA ARG A 210 -17.19 -16.63 -0.48
C ARG A 210 -18.00 -16.52 -1.77
N TYR A 211 -18.16 -15.31 -2.31
CA TYR A 211 -18.82 -15.14 -3.61
C TYR A 211 -18.09 -15.84 -4.77
N ALA A 212 -16.76 -15.80 -4.77
CA ALA A 212 -15.96 -16.51 -5.77
C ALA A 212 -16.16 -18.03 -5.67
N ALA A 213 -16.16 -18.60 -4.46
CA ALA A 213 -16.38 -20.03 -4.22
C ALA A 213 -17.79 -20.49 -4.62
N LEU A 214 -18.79 -19.61 -4.48
CA LEU A 214 -20.18 -19.83 -4.89
C LEU A 214 -20.41 -19.64 -6.41
N GLY A 215 -19.39 -19.23 -7.17
CA GLY A 215 -19.50 -19.00 -8.61
C GLY A 215 -20.40 -17.82 -8.98
N MET A 216 -20.38 -16.75 -8.16
CA MET A 216 -21.21 -15.54 -8.35
C MET A 216 -20.35 -14.38 -8.86
N PRO A 217 -20.14 -14.24 -10.18
CA PRO A 217 -19.15 -13.30 -10.73
C PRO A 217 -19.50 -11.83 -10.50
N HIS A 218 -20.79 -11.46 -10.53
CA HIS A 218 -21.22 -10.08 -10.28
C HIS A 218 -21.02 -9.67 -8.81
N GLU A 219 -21.39 -10.55 -7.86
CA GLU A 219 -21.15 -10.31 -6.43
C GLU A 219 -19.65 -10.30 -6.09
N THR A 220 -18.86 -11.13 -6.78
CA THR A 220 -17.40 -11.11 -6.63
C THR A 220 -16.83 -9.78 -7.11
N ALA A 221 -17.30 -9.26 -8.25
CA ALA A 221 -16.89 -7.94 -8.76
C ALA A 221 -17.28 -6.81 -7.80
N LEU A 222 -18.46 -6.88 -7.17
CA LEU A 222 -18.88 -5.93 -6.15
C LEU A 222 -17.96 -5.94 -4.92
N ALA A 223 -17.67 -7.13 -4.39
CA ALA A 223 -16.75 -7.26 -3.26
C ALA A 223 -15.31 -6.82 -3.62
N GLU A 224 -14.87 -7.05 -4.86
CA GLU A 224 -13.58 -6.55 -5.36
C GLU A 224 -13.53 -5.02 -5.41
N ARG A 225 -14.62 -4.37 -5.85
CA ARG A 225 -14.73 -2.90 -5.81
C ARG A 225 -14.57 -2.36 -4.40
N GLU A 226 -15.27 -2.95 -3.42
CA GLU A 226 -15.20 -2.51 -2.02
C GLU A 226 -13.80 -2.69 -1.43
N LEU A 227 -13.12 -3.79 -1.77
CA LEU A 227 -11.71 -3.99 -1.40
C LEU A 227 -10.79 -2.94 -2.04
N ALA A 228 -11.03 -2.56 -3.31
CA ALA A 228 -10.29 -1.49 -3.98
C ALA A 228 -10.54 -0.13 -3.32
N ASP A 229 -11.75 0.14 -2.83
CA ASP A 229 -12.08 1.35 -2.07
C ASP A 229 -11.29 1.40 -0.75
N ALA A 230 -11.18 0.28 -0.03
CA ALA A 230 -10.34 0.18 1.14
C ALA A 230 -8.85 0.40 0.83
N TYR A 231 -8.36 -0.11 -0.31
CA TYR A 231 -7.00 0.14 -0.80
C TYR A 231 -6.73 1.62 -1.08
N LEU A 232 -7.71 2.37 -1.62
CA LEU A 232 -7.57 3.81 -1.81
C LEU A 232 -7.39 4.58 -0.50
N GLU A 233 -8.10 4.22 0.57
CA GLU A 233 -7.92 4.86 1.89
C GLU A 233 -6.53 4.60 2.49
N LEU A 234 -5.87 3.53 2.05
CA LEU A 234 -4.50 3.15 2.44
C LEU A 234 -3.42 3.65 1.47
N ASN A 235 -3.77 4.44 0.45
CA ASN A 235 -2.89 4.89 -0.65
C ASN A 235 -2.27 3.77 -1.51
N LEU A 236 -2.90 2.60 -1.60
CA LEU A 236 -2.54 1.54 -2.55
C LEU A 236 -3.19 1.82 -3.91
N ILE A 237 -2.81 2.97 -4.48
CA ILE A 237 -3.48 3.54 -5.64
C ILE A 237 -3.30 2.66 -6.90
N PRO A 238 -2.09 2.17 -7.24
CA PRO A 238 -1.92 1.29 -8.40
C PRO A 238 -2.73 -0.01 -8.30
N GLU A 239 -2.79 -0.60 -7.11
CA GLU A 239 -3.56 -1.82 -6.84
C GLU A 239 -5.06 -1.59 -7.04
N ALA A 240 -5.59 -0.49 -6.49
CA ALA A 240 -6.99 -0.14 -6.65
C ALA A 240 -7.35 0.10 -8.13
N ILE A 241 -6.52 0.84 -8.88
CA ILE A 241 -6.70 1.04 -10.33
C ILE A 241 -6.78 -0.30 -11.07
N THR A 242 -5.86 -1.22 -10.77
CA THR A 242 -5.82 -2.54 -11.41
C THR A 242 -7.12 -3.33 -11.17
N ILE A 243 -7.67 -3.24 -9.96
CA ILE A 243 -8.94 -3.90 -9.64
C ILE A 243 -10.09 -3.24 -10.41
N TYR A 244 -10.19 -1.91 -10.42
CA TYR A 244 -11.27 -1.21 -11.15
C TYR A 244 -11.24 -1.54 -12.65
N GLU A 245 -10.07 -1.48 -13.28
CA GLU A 245 -9.90 -1.82 -14.71
C GLU A 245 -10.35 -3.25 -15.03
N ARG A 246 -10.17 -4.20 -14.09
CA ARG A 246 -10.59 -5.59 -14.24
C ARG A 246 -12.10 -5.78 -14.12
N ILE A 247 -12.76 -5.09 -13.18
CA ILE A 247 -14.17 -5.31 -12.87
C ILE A 247 -15.14 -4.45 -13.70
N GLU A 248 -14.70 -3.29 -14.21
CA GLU A 248 -15.52 -2.39 -15.02
C GLU A 248 -16.24 -3.07 -16.19
N PRO A 249 -15.56 -3.92 -17.01
CA PRO A 249 -16.22 -4.61 -18.13
C PRO A 249 -17.33 -5.57 -17.68
N THR A 250 -17.24 -6.11 -16.45
CA THR A 250 -18.26 -7.01 -15.90
C THR A 250 -19.58 -6.27 -15.70
N PHE A 251 -19.55 -5.07 -15.09
CA PHE A 251 -20.77 -4.29 -14.87
C PHE A 251 -21.37 -3.76 -16.17
N GLU A 252 -20.52 -3.40 -17.15
CA GLU A 252 -20.98 -3.00 -18.48
C GLU A 252 -21.66 -4.16 -19.22
N ALA A 253 -21.04 -5.35 -19.23
CA ALA A 253 -21.59 -6.52 -19.91
C ALA A 253 -22.89 -7.05 -19.27
N LEU A 254 -23.09 -6.80 -17.97
CA LEU A 254 -24.28 -7.19 -17.23
C LEU A 254 -25.37 -6.10 -17.19
N GLU A 255 -25.16 -4.98 -17.89
CA GLU A 255 -26.08 -3.83 -17.91
C GLU A 255 -26.43 -3.35 -16.49
N MET A 256 -25.41 -3.17 -15.65
CA MET A 256 -25.51 -2.74 -14.25
C MET A 256 -25.05 -1.27 -14.09
N PRO A 257 -25.84 -0.28 -14.55
CA PRO A 257 -25.40 1.12 -14.66
C PRO A 257 -25.11 1.79 -13.31
N PHE A 258 -25.82 1.41 -12.25
CA PHE A 258 -25.58 1.93 -10.90
C PHE A 258 -24.18 1.53 -10.42
N GLU A 259 -23.87 0.24 -10.45
CA GLU A 259 -22.60 -0.33 -10.01
C GLU A 259 -21.44 0.17 -10.90
N GLN A 260 -21.69 0.33 -12.21
CA GLN A 260 -20.76 0.93 -13.15
C GLN A 260 -20.47 2.40 -12.81
N ALA A 261 -21.49 3.22 -12.47
CA ALA A 261 -21.32 4.63 -12.14
C ALA A 261 -20.40 4.82 -10.91
N TRP A 262 -20.65 4.04 -9.86
CA TRP A 262 -19.84 4.05 -8.65
C TRP A 262 -18.40 3.59 -8.93
N THR A 263 -18.23 2.48 -9.64
CA THR A 263 -16.89 1.98 -10.00
C THR A 263 -16.08 3.02 -10.78
N LEU A 264 -16.70 3.67 -11.78
CA LEU A 264 -16.05 4.73 -12.56
C LEU A 264 -15.70 5.97 -11.72
N ALA A 265 -16.55 6.36 -10.76
CA ALA A 265 -16.26 7.49 -9.88
C ALA A 265 -15.05 7.21 -8.98
N HIS A 266 -14.98 6.01 -8.40
CA HIS A 266 -13.88 5.57 -7.55
C HIS A 266 -12.58 5.35 -8.34
N HIS A 267 -12.65 4.80 -9.55
CA HIS A 267 -11.50 4.78 -10.46
C HIS A 267 -11.05 6.19 -10.84
N GLY A 268 -11.99 7.11 -11.07
CA GLY A 268 -11.70 8.53 -11.25
C GLY A 268 -10.93 9.12 -10.08
N ARG A 269 -11.36 8.85 -8.84
CA ARG A 269 -10.65 9.22 -7.61
C ARG A 269 -9.23 8.64 -7.56
N ALA A 270 -9.07 7.35 -7.88
CA ALA A 270 -7.77 6.70 -7.93
C ALA A 270 -6.83 7.38 -8.94
N SER A 271 -7.34 7.68 -10.15
CA SER A 271 -6.61 8.41 -11.18
C SER A 271 -6.20 9.82 -10.73
N LEU A 272 -7.04 10.53 -9.96
CA LEU A 272 -6.68 11.83 -9.38
C LEU A 272 -5.51 11.73 -8.40
N LEU A 273 -5.58 10.78 -7.47
CA LEU A 273 -4.54 10.54 -6.47
C LEU A 273 -3.22 10.11 -7.13
N HIS A 274 -3.29 9.41 -8.26
CA HIS A 274 -2.13 9.03 -9.06
C HIS A 274 -1.58 10.16 -9.95
N GLY A 275 -2.20 11.36 -9.93
CA GLY A 275 -1.78 12.51 -10.75
C GLY A 275 -2.19 12.43 -12.23
N LYS A 276 -3.00 11.44 -12.63
CA LYS A 276 -3.53 11.29 -14.00
C LYS A 276 -4.82 12.09 -14.18
N TYR A 277 -4.71 13.42 -14.11
CA TYR A 277 -5.87 14.34 -14.08
C TYR A 277 -6.79 14.25 -15.31
N ASP A 278 -6.25 13.98 -16.50
CA ASP A 278 -7.07 13.82 -17.72
C ASP A 278 -7.86 12.51 -17.72
N SER A 279 -7.23 11.41 -17.31
CA SER A 279 -7.90 10.12 -17.12
C SER A 279 -9.03 10.23 -16.12
N ALA A 280 -8.75 10.84 -14.96
CA ALA A 280 -9.74 11.11 -13.94
C ALA A 280 -10.92 11.91 -14.48
N ARG A 281 -10.68 13.00 -15.21
CA ARG A 281 -11.75 13.82 -15.79
C ARG A 281 -12.65 13.01 -16.73
N ALA A 282 -12.07 12.13 -17.56
CA ALA A 282 -12.83 11.27 -18.46
C ALA A 282 -13.71 10.27 -17.70
N LEU A 283 -13.14 9.59 -16.70
CA LEU A 283 -13.85 8.64 -15.84
C LEU A 283 -15.01 9.31 -15.08
N LEU A 284 -14.74 10.45 -14.44
CA LEU A 284 -15.74 11.22 -13.70
C LEU A 284 -16.87 11.74 -14.59
N SER A 285 -16.57 12.10 -15.85
CA SER A 285 -17.60 12.54 -16.80
C SER A 285 -18.55 11.39 -17.18
N ARG A 286 -18.01 10.17 -17.37
CA ARG A 286 -18.83 8.97 -17.62
C ARG A 286 -19.67 8.60 -16.40
N ALA A 287 -19.07 8.60 -15.21
CA ALA A 287 -19.77 8.33 -13.95
C ALA A 287 -20.95 9.29 -13.74
N ARG A 288 -20.73 10.60 -13.96
CA ARG A 288 -21.79 11.61 -13.84
C ARG A 288 -22.94 11.37 -14.81
N ALA A 289 -22.65 11.01 -16.07
CA ALA A 289 -23.69 10.75 -17.05
C ALA A 289 -24.61 9.60 -16.60
N LEU A 290 -24.04 8.56 -15.98
CA LEU A 290 -24.80 7.45 -15.41
C LEU A 290 -25.60 7.87 -14.18
N PHE A 291 -25.01 8.63 -13.24
CA PHE A 291 -25.75 9.11 -12.06
C PHE A 291 -26.93 10.02 -12.42
N VAL A 292 -26.77 10.88 -13.43
CA VAL A 292 -27.87 11.72 -13.96
C VAL A 292 -28.97 10.85 -14.57
N ALA A 293 -28.60 9.79 -15.30
CA ALA A 293 -29.57 8.87 -15.88
C ALA A 293 -30.35 8.06 -14.82
N GLU A 294 -29.71 7.76 -13.69
CA GLU A 294 -30.29 7.04 -12.54
C GLU A 294 -31.05 7.95 -11.54
N ASP A 295 -31.13 9.26 -11.79
CA ASP A 295 -31.68 10.26 -10.84
C ASP A 295 -31.02 10.17 -9.45
N ASN A 296 -29.68 10.04 -9.41
CA ASN A 296 -28.89 9.90 -8.20
C ASN A 296 -28.10 11.19 -7.84
N PRO A 297 -28.69 12.12 -7.07
CA PRO A 297 -28.05 13.39 -6.72
C PRO A 297 -26.85 13.23 -5.76
N VAL A 298 -26.78 12.16 -4.98
CA VAL A 298 -25.66 11.88 -4.07
C VAL A 298 -24.41 11.48 -4.86
N GLY A 299 -24.57 10.59 -5.85
CA GLY A 299 -23.51 10.23 -6.79
C GLY A 299 -23.03 11.43 -7.61
N GLU A 300 -23.95 12.28 -8.07
CA GLU A 300 -23.57 13.55 -8.72
C GLU A 300 -22.77 14.47 -7.79
N ALA A 301 -23.20 14.62 -6.53
CA ALA A 301 -22.48 15.42 -5.54
C ALA A 301 -21.06 14.87 -5.29
N MET A 302 -20.91 13.54 -5.21
CA MET A 302 -19.60 12.91 -5.09
C MET A 302 -18.68 13.20 -6.28
N VAL A 303 -19.19 13.11 -7.51
CA VAL A 303 -18.40 13.50 -8.70
C VAL A 303 -17.99 14.97 -8.62
N MET A 304 -18.86 15.85 -8.12
CA MET A 304 -18.52 17.26 -7.90
C MET A 304 -17.44 17.46 -6.84
N VAL A 305 -17.43 16.66 -5.76
CA VAL A 305 -16.34 16.68 -4.76
C VAL A 305 -15.02 16.28 -5.42
N LEU A 306 -15.00 15.22 -6.22
CA LEU A 306 -13.78 14.75 -6.90
C LEU A 306 -13.28 15.77 -7.94
N GLU A 307 -14.19 16.44 -8.65
CA GLU A 307 -13.84 17.54 -9.54
C GLU A 307 -13.30 18.77 -8.78
N ALA A 308 -13.84 19.06 -7.59
CA ALA A 308 -13.29 20.09 -6.70
C ALA A 308 -11.87 19.74 -6.22
N TRP A 309 -11.62 18.47 -5.86
CA TRP A 309 -10.27 17.98 -5.53
C TRP A 309 -9.30 18.16 -6.70
N ARG A 310 -9.72 17.79 -7.91
CA ARG A 310 -8.92 17.98 -9.13
C ARG A 310 -8.53 19.44 -9.33
N ARG A 311 -9.48 20.36 -9.19
CA ARG A 311 -9.25 21.82 -9.32
C ARG A 311 -8.28 22.34 -8.25
N TYR A 312 -8.46 21.89 -7.01
CA TYR A 312 -7.56 22.24 -5.91
C TYR A 312 -6.13 21.73 -6.17
N ALA A 313 -5.97 20.51 -6.66
CA ALA A 313 -4.67 19.94 -7.02
C ALA A 313 -3.98 20.71 -8.15
N LEU A 314 -4.73 21.25 -9.11
CA LEU A 314 -4.24 22.10 -10.20
C LEU A 314 -4.03 23.57 -9.80
N GLY A 315 -4.21 23.92 -8.52
CA GLY A 315 -3.99 25.28 -8.00
C GLY A 315 -5.17 26.23 -8.14
N ALA A 316 -6.32 25.80 -8.66
CA ALA A 316 -7.53 26.61 -8.80
C ALA A 316 -8.38 26.59 -7.51
N ALA A 317 -7.84 27.15 -6.42
CA ALA A 317 -8.44 27.06 -5.09
C ALA A 317 -9.85 27.68 -4.98
N GLU A 318 -10.09 28.84 -5.60
CA GLU A 318 -11.40 29.50 -5.58
C GLU A 318 -12.48 28.71 -6.32
N GLU A 319 -12.15 28.16 -7.49
CA GLU A 319 -13.04 27.30 -8.26
C GLU A 319 -13.33 25.99 -7.53
N ALA A 320 -12.31 25.41 -6.88
CA ALA A 320 -12.47 24.24 -6.03
C ALA A 320 -13.43 24.51 -4.88
N ALA A 321 -13.27 25.63 -4.16
CA ALA A 321 -14.14 26.01 -3.06
C ALA A 321 -15.61 26.19 -3.49
N THR A 322 -15.84 26.80 -4.66
CA THR A 322 -17.19 27.01 -5.22
C THR A 322 -17.82 25.68 -5.61
N THR A 323 -17.06 24.80 -6.27
CA THR A 323 -17.53 23.46 -6.68
C THR A 323 -17.87 22.61 -5.47
N ALA A 324 -17.01 22.63 -4.45
CA ALA A 324 -17.21 21.91 -3.20
C ALA A 324 -18.42 22.45 -2.41
N ALA A 325 -18.65 23.77 -2.39
CA ALA A 325 -19.84 24.34 -1.77
C ALA A 325 -21.14 23.89 -2.46
N ALA A 326 -21.13 23.80 -3.79
CA ALA A 326 -22.28 23.30 -4.54
C ALA A 326 -22.52 21.80 -4.28
N ALA A 327 -21.46 21.00 -4.15
CA ALA A 327 -21.56 19.59 -3.77
C ALA A 327 -22.11 19.40 -2.34
N GLU A 328 -21.63 20.17 -1.37
CA GLU A 328 -22.12 20.11 0.02
C GLU A 328 -23.62 20.45 0.11
N ALA A 329 -24.11 21.38 -0.71
CA ALA A 329 -25.53 21.72 -0.76
C ALA A 329 -26.41 20.54 -1.23
N LEU A 330 -25.91 19.69 -2.13
CA LEU A 330 -26.61 18.48 -2.57
C LEU A 330 -26.65 17.41 -1.47
N PHE A 331 -25.62 17.32 -0.63
CA PHE A 331 -25.64 16.42 0.53
C PHE A 331 -26.58 16.86 1.66
N ALA A 332 -27.08 18.10 1.65
CA ALA A 332 -27.98 18.61 2.69
C ALA A 332 -29.32 17.83 2.78
N ALA A 333 -29.65 17.05 1.74
CA ALA A 333 -30.81 16.16 1.71
C ALA A 333 -30.57 14.76 2.32
N GLY A 334 -29.33 14.40 2.69
CA GLY A 334 -29.02 13.11 3.32
C GLY A 334 -27.78 12.36 2.78
N GLY A 335 -26.63 13.02 2.62
CA GLY A 335 -25.40 12.36 2.13
C GLY A 335 -24.61 11.57 3.18
N PRO A 336 -23.76 10.60 2.77
CA PRO A 336 -22.89 9.86 3.69
C PRO A 336 -21.95 10.80 4.45
N LEU A 337 -21.84 10.61 5.77
CA LEU A 337 -21.12 11.53 6.66
C LEU A 337 -19.67 11.77 6.23
N LEU A 338 -18.95 10.72 5.84
CA LEU A 338 -17.55 10.81 5.44
C LEU A 338 -17.36 11.78 4.26
N TRP A 339 -18.26 11.76 3.27
CA TRP A 339 -18.23 12.66 2.11
C TRP A 339 -18.60 14.10 2.49
N VAL A 340 -19.60 14.27 3.38
CA VAL A 340 -19.98 15.59 3.91
C VAL A 340 -18.82 16.25 4.65
N LEU A 341 -18.13 15.50 5.51
CA LEU A 341 -16.97 16.01 6.25
C LEU A 341 -15.78 16.25 5.32
N SER A 342 -15.54 15.38 4.35
CA SER A 342 -14.46 15.53 3.37
C SER A 342 -14.63 16.76 2.47
N VAL A 343 -15.86 17.06 2.02
CA VAL A 343 -16.11 18.26 1.22
C VAL A 343 -15.97 19.53 2.07
N ARG A 344 -16.41 19.52 3.32
CA ARG A 344 -16.25 20.66 4.23
C ARG A 344 -14.77 20.91 4.55
N TRP A 345 -14.00 19.85 4.80
CA TRP A 345 -12.55 19.92 4.95
C TRP A 345 -11.89 20.52 3.70
N LEU A 346 -12.22 20.03 2.50
CA LEU A 346 -11.66 20.55 1.25
C LEU A 346 -11.98 22.04 1.05
N ARG A 347 -13.20 22.49 1.39
CA ARG A 347 -13.54 23.92 1.35
C ARG A 347 -12.67 24.73 2.30
N GLY A 348 -12.45 24.23 3.51
CA GLY A 348 -11.56 24.88 4.49
C GLY A 348 -10.12 24.94 3.99
N GLU A 349 -9.64 23.88 3.38
CA GLU A 349 -8.29 23.78 2.83
C GLU A 349 -8.11 24.65 1.56
N ALA A 350 -9.12 24.74 0.71
CA ALA A 350 -9.15 25.67 -0.41
C ALA A 350 -9.16 27.13 0.06
N ALA A 351 -9.94 27.47 1.08
CA ALA A 351 -9.92 28.80 1.71
C ALA A 351 -8.55 29.13 2.32
N ARG A 352 -7.90 28.15 2.97
CA ARG A 352 -6.54 28.31 3.52
C ARG A 352 -5.53 28.65 2.42
N ARG A 353 -5.56 27.94 1.29
CA ARG A 353 -4.70 28.23 0.13
C ARG A 353 -5.01 29.56 -0.54
N ALA A 354 -6.29 29.97 -0.57
CA ALA A 354 -6.69 31.28 -1.08
C ALA A 354 -6.35 32.44 -0.13
N GLY A 355 -5.89 32.15 1.10
CA GLY A 355 -5.54 33.15 2.10
C GLY A 355 -6.72 33.66 2.94
N ASP A 356 -7.93 33.10 2.78
CA ASP A 356 -9.09 33.41 3.62
C ASP A 356 -9.03 32.63 4.93
N ARG A 357 -8.23 33.15 5.86
CA ARG A 357 -7.94 32.52 7.16
C ARG A 357 -9.18 32.35 8.04
N MET A 358 -10.09 33.32 8.01
CA MET A 358 -11.32 33.29 8.81
C MET A 358 -12.24 32.18 8.34
N GLN A 359 -12.48 32.10 7.03
CA GLN A 359 -13.33 31.06 6.46
C GLN A 359 -12.70 29.68 6.60
N ALA A 360 -11.38 29.57 6.40
CA ALA A 360 -10.63 28.33 6.59
C ALA A 360 -10.80 27.79 8.02
N ARG A 361 -10.53 28.63 9.03
CA ARG A 361 -10.67 28.26 10.44
C ARG A 361 -12.09 27.81 10.78
N HIS A 362 -13.10 28.57 10.34
CA HIS A 362 -14.49 28.26 10.62
C HIS A 362 -14.89 26.88 10.05
N LEU A 363 -14.57 26.63 8.78
CA LEU A 363 -14.92 25.37 8.11
C LEU A 363 -14.17 24.17 8.70
N LEU A 364 -12.87 24.32 8.98
CA LEU A 364 -12.04 23.25 9.52
C LEU A 364 -12.44 22.89 10.96
N LEU A 365 -12.72 23.87 11.82
CA LEU A 365 -13.20 23.60 13.18
C LEU A 365 -14.60 22.96 13.19
N ALA A 366 -15.50 23.39 12.29
CA ALA A 366 -16.83 22.79 12.17
C ALA A 366 -16.76 21.33 11.68
N ALA A 367 -15.88 21.05 10.71
CA ALA A 367 -15.62 19.69 10.26
C ALA A 367 -14.99 18.83 11.36
N LEU A 368 -13.99 19.35 12.08
CA LEU A 368 -13.31 18.67 13.18
C LEU A 368 -14.28 18.30 14.30
N ALA A 369 -15.07 19.26 14.79
CA ALA A 369 -16.01 19.03 15.89
C ALA A 369 -17.03 17.93 15.56
N THR A 370 -17.47 17.87 14.30
CA THR A 370 -18.38 16.81 13.85
C THR A 370 -17.65 15.48 13.71
N ALA A 371 -16.44 15.48 13.16
CA ALA A 371 -15.62 14.28 13.00
C ALA A 371 -15.27 13.64 14.36
N GLU A 372 -14.91 14.43 15.37
CA GLU A 372 -14.64 13.94 16.73
C GLU A 372 -15.91 13.41 17.40
N ALA A 373 -17.03 14.12 17.29
CA ALA A 373 -18.30 13.71 17.88
C ALA A 373 -18.85 12.40 17.28
N GLN A 374 -18.55 12.13 16.01
CA GLN A 374 -19.01 10.94 15.28
C GLN A 374 -17.91 9.88 15.12
N ALA A 375 -16.75 10.05 15.78
CA ALA A 375 -15.61 9.14 15.71
C ALA A 375 -15.15 8.82 14.26
N VAL A 376 -14.93 9.86 13.45
CA VAL A 376 -14.40 9.80 12.07
C VAL A 376 -12.92 10.27 12.06
N PRO A 377 -11.99 9.44 12.56
CA PRO A 377 -10.59 9.84 12.78
C PRO A 377 -9.85 10.22 11.49
N GLN A 378 -10.25 9.67 10.33
CA GLN A 378 -9.64 9.93 9.03
C GLN A 378 -9.80 11.39 8.61
N VAL A 379 -10.94 12.02 8.94
CA VAL A 379 -11.17 13.45 8.67
C VAL A 379 -10.64 14.31 9.81
N ALA A 380 -10.77 13.86 11.06
CA ALA A 380 -10.24 14.59 12.21
C ALA A 380 -8.73 14.86 12.08
N GLN A 381 -7.93 13.86 11.68
CA GLN A 381 -6.48 14.04 11.48
C GLN A 381 -6.17 15.05 10.36
N ARG A 382 -6.95 15.06 9.26
CA ARG A 382 -6.80 16.01 8.16
C ARG A 382 -7.11 17.44 8.61
N CYS A 383 -8.17 17.60 9.40
CA CYS A 383 -8.54 18.88 9.99
C CYS A 383 -7.45 19.40 10.94
N HIS A 384 -6.95 18.56 11.85
CA HIS A 384 -5.84 18.90 12.75
C HIS A 384 -4.59 19.33 11.99
N THR A 385 -4.21 18.59 10.94
CA THR A 385 -3.09 18.96 10.05
C THR A 385 -3.32 20.34 9.42
N SER A 386 -4.51 20.60 8.87
CA SER A 386 -4.83 21.85 8.18
C SER A 386 -4.91 23.04 9.13
N LEU A 387 -5.43 22.84 10.35
CA LEU A 387 -5.47 23.83 11.42
C LEU A 387 -4.07 24.13 11.96
N GLY A 388 -3.20 23.12 12.07
CA GLY A 388 -1.80 23.29 12.43
C GLY A 388 -1.05 24.15 11.40
N LEU A 389 -1.22 23.86 10.11
CA LEU A 389 -0.67 24.67 9.02
C LEU A 389 -1.20 26.11 9.04
N LEU A 390 -2.48 26.29 9.33
CA LEU A 390 -3.09 27.63 9.44
C LEU A 390 -2.50 28.41 10.63
N ALA A 391 -2.41 27.80 11.80
CA ALA A 391 -1.83 28.42 13.00
C ALA A 391 -0.34 28.75 12.80
N ALA A 392 0.42 27.85 12.18
CA ALA A 392 1.83 28.08 11.86
C ALA A 392 2.02 29.28 10.92
N ALA A 393 1.15 29.43 9.91
CA ALA A 393 1.15 30.57 9.00
C ALA A 393 0.74 31.91 9.66
N GLU A 394 0.08 31.85 10.82
CA GLU A 394 -0.25 33.02 11.65
C GLU A 394 0.82 33.36 12.69
N GLY A 395 1.84 32.49 12.86
CA GLY A 395 2.86 32.62 13.89
C GLY A 395 2.44 32.11 15.28
N ASP A 396 1.29 31.42 15.38
CA ASP A 396 0.85 30.78 16.62
C ASP A 396 1.45 29.37 16.73
N HIS A 397 2.71 29.31 17.15
CA HIS A 397 3.48 28.08 17.26
C HIS A 397 2.90 27.10 18.30
N THR A 398 2.29 27.60 19.37
CA THR A 398 1.71 26.75 20.43
C THR A 398 0.49 25.99 19.91
N THR A 399 -0.45 26.72 19.29
CA THR A 399 -1.64 26.09 18.69
C THR A 399 -1.26 25.18 17.53
N ALA A 400 -0.27 25.59 16.72
CA ALA A 400 0.23 24.76 15.63
C ALA A 400 0.79 23.43 16.15
N ALA A 401 1.64 23.46 17.16
CA ALA A 401 2.23 22.27 17.76
C ALA A 401 1.17 21.33 18.35
N ALA A 402 0.20 21.87 19.08
CA ALA A 402 -0.91 21.08 19.63
C ALA A 402 -1.72 20.39 18.53
N ALA A 403 -2.06 21.10 17.45
CA ALA A 403 -2.81 20.53 16.34
C ALA A 403 -2.01 19.45 15.59
N PHE A 404 -0.72 19.66 15.31
CA PHE A 404 0.11 18.64 14.69
C PHE A 404 0.30 17.41 15.57
N GLN A 405 0.45 17.58 16.88
CA GLN A 405 0.53 16.46 17.81
C GLN A 405 -0.74 15.61 17.80
N GLN A 406 -1.92 16.23 17.82
CA GLN A 406 -3.21 15.51 17.69
C GLN A 406 -3.33 14.79 16.34
N ALA A 407 -2.86 15.39 15.24
CA ALA A 407 -2.81 14.71 13.95
C ALA A 407 -1.90 13.48 13.99
N ILE A 408 -0.69 13.59 14.56
CA ILE A 408 0.28 12.50 14.70
C ILE A 408 -0.32 11.33 15.50
N GLU A 409 -0.97 11.62 16.64
CA GLU A 409 -1.61 10.60 17.48
C GLU A 409 -2.68 9.81 16.72
N LEU A 410 -3.55 10.50 15.97
CA LEU A 410 -4.57 9.85 15.15
C LEU A 410 -3.98 9.07 13.97
N ILE A 411 -2.92 9.59 13.33
CA ILE A 411 -2.22 8.89 12.24
C ILE A 411 -1.61 7.59 12.75
N GLU A 412 -0.92 7.61 13.90
CA GLU A 412 -0.34 6.40 14.49
C GLU A 412 -1.43 5.41 14.94
N ALA A 413 -2.52 5.89 15.55
CA ALA A 413 -3.63 5.03 15.96
C ALA A 413 -4.30 4.30 14.78
N LEU A 414 -4.42 4.97 13.62
CA LEU A 414 -4.96 4.37 12.40
C LEU A 414 -3.99 3.42 11.71
N ARG A 415 -2.68 3.71 11.79
CA ARG A 415 -1.63 2.93 11.13
C ARG A 415 -1.27 1.67 11.90
N ALA A 416 -1.18 1.78 13.22
CA ALA A 416 -0.66 0.74 14.10
C ALA A 416 -1.33 -0.63 13.88
N PRO A 417 -2.67 -0.75 13.78
CA PRO A 417 -3.34 -2.04 13.57
C PRO A 417 -3.12 -2.67 12.19
N LEU A 418 -2.57 -1.95 11.21
CA LEU A 418 -2.45 -2.49 9.85
C LEU A 418 -1.58 -3.77 9.82
N PRO A 419 -2.05 -4.84 9.16
CA PRO A 419 -1.48 -6.18 9.33
C PRO A 419 -0.21 -6.43 8.51
N ALA A 420 0.09 -5.58 7.52
CA ALA A 420 1.21 -5.76 6.61
C ALA A 420 2.05 -4.49 6.47
N GLU A 421 3.34 -4.69 6.27
CA GLU A 421 4.33 -3.62 6.03
C GLU A 421 3.92 -2.71 4.86
N GLU A 422 3.51 -3.30 3.75
CA GLU A 422 3.05 -2.58 2.55
C GLU A 422 1.92 -1.60 2.86
N PHE A 423 0.95 -2.01 3.68
CA PHE A 423 -0.16 -1.15 4.09
C PHE A 423 0.30 -0.02 5.00
N ARG A 424 1.22 -0.31 5.95
CA ARG A 424 1.76 0.72 6.85
C ARG A 424 2.58 1.76 6.09
N THR A 425 3.39 1.33 5.13
CA THR A 425 4.22 2.19 4.28
C THR A 425 3.35 3.04 3.36
N ALA A 426 2.40 2.44 2.64
CA ALA A 426 1.50 3.16 1.75
C ALA A 426 0.64 4.18 2.53
N PHE A 427 0.13 3.78 3.70
CA PHE A 427 -0.71 4.65 4.53
C PHE A 427 -0.05 5.98 4.89
N PHE A 428 1.27 6.01 5.07
CA PHE A 428 2.02 7.23 5.40
C PHE A 428 2.14 8.24 4.24
N ALA A 429 1.90 7.84 2.99
CA ALA A 429 2.24 8.61 1.80
C ALA A 429 1.77 10.09 1.81
N ASP A 430 0.58 10.34 2.33
CA ASP A 430 -0.06 11.66 2.42
C ASP A 430 -0.16 12.19 3.87
N LYS A 431 0.55 11.57 4.83
CA LYS A 431 0.39 11.82 6.29
C LYS A 431 1.68 12.27 6.99
N LEU A 432 2.72 12.60 6.24
CA LEU A 432 4.03 13.01 6.80
C LEU A 432 4.10 14.48 7.22
N THR A 433 3.19 15.33 6.72
CA THR A 433 3.23 16.79 6.96
C THR A 433 3.29 17.16 8.45
N PRO A 434 2.46 16.61 9.36
CA PRO A 434 2.54 16.96 10.78
C PRO A 434 3.91 16.71 11.42
N TYR A 435 4.62 15.65 11.02
CA TYR A 435 5.95 15.32 11.55
C TYR A 435 7.01 16.33 11.09
N ALA A 436 7.00 16.66 9.79
CA ALA A 436 7.91 17.64 9.21
C ALA A 436 7.68 19.04 9.80
N GLU A 437 6.41 19.44 9.98
CA GLU A 437 6.07 20.73 10.58
C GLU A 437 6.42 20.79 12.07
N MET A 438 6.26 19.70 12.83
CA MET A 438 6.72 19.64 14.22
C MET A 438 8.24 19.79 14.32
N ALA A 439 9.00 19.10 13.46
CA ALA A 439 10.44 19.28 13.41
C ALA A 439 10.80 20.74 13.09
N ARG A 440 10.11 21.38 12.14
CA ARG A 440 10.32 22.79 11.79
C ARG A 440 10.02 23.74 12.97
N LEU A 441 8.89 23.55 13.65
CA LEU A 441 8.54 24.34 14.84
C LEU A 441 9.57 24.21 15.96
N CYS A 442 10.17 23.03 16.14
CA CYS A 442 11.25 22.84 17.10
C CYS A 442 12.54 23.57 16.70
N LEU A 443 12.86 23.61 15.40
CA LEU A 443 14.07 24.25 14.87
C LEU A 443 13.97 25.79 14.76
N ASP A 444 12.76 26.31 14.58
CA ASP A 444 12.51 27.75 14.39
C ASP A 444 12.28 28.50 15.73
N ASP A 445 12.15 27.80 16.87
CA ASP A 445 11.99 28.42 18.19
C ASP A 445 13.33 28.99 18.70
N PRO A 446 13.50 30.33 18.77
CA PRO A 446 14.75 30.93 19.19
C PRO A 446 14.93 30.96 20.72
N THR A 447 13.92 30.55 21.49
CA THR A 447 13.89 30.72 22.95
C THR A 447 14.38 29.49 23.71
N THR A 448 14.24 28.31 23.11
CA THR A 448 14.58 27.02 23.72
C THR A 448 15.29 26.14 22.69
N ASP A 449 16.43 25.54 23.06
CA ASP A 449 17.09 24.56 22.18
C ASP A 449 16.29 23.26 22.16
N ARG A 450 15.49 23.08 21.10
CA ARG A 450 14.66 21.90 20.85
C ARG A 450 15.20 21.05 19.71
N THR A 451 16.50 21.15 19.42
CA THR A 451 17.14 20.42 18.30
C THR A 451 17.01 18.90 18.45
N ALA A 452 17.17 18.38 19.67
CA ALA A 452 16.97 16.96 19.96
C ALA A 452 15.52 16.51 19.69
N GLU A 453 14.54 17.33 20.06
CA GLU A 453 13.13 17.04 19.81
C GLU A 453 12.80 17.05 18.31
N ALA A 454 13.39 17.97 17.55
CA ALA A 454 13.25 18.01 16.10
C ALA A 454 13.75 16.71 15.44
N LEU A 455 14.91 16.20 15.88
CA LEU A 455 15.45 14.92 15.42
C LEU A 455 14.49 13.75 15.73
N LEU A 456 13.87 13.74 16.91
CA LEU A 456 12.89 12.69 17.26
C LEU A 456 11.70 12.68 16.31
N TYR A 457 11.12 13.83 15.94
CA TYR A 457 10.02 13.87 14.96
C TYR A 457 10.43 13.42 13.56
N VAL A 458 11.65 13.77 13.13
CA VAL A 458 12.21 13.30 11.85
C VAL A 458 12.36 11.78 11.86
N GLU A 459 12.91 11.21 12.93
CA GLU A 459 13.11 9.76 13.04
C GLU A 459 11.80 8.99 13.23
N ARG A 460 10.79 9.58 13.88
CA ARG A 460 9.43 8.98 13.98
C ARG A 460 8.77 8.79 12.61
N ALA A 461 9.08 9.65 11.65
CA ALA A 461 8.54 9.59 10.30
C ALA A 461 9.39 8.76 9.32
N ARG A 462 10.60 8.32 9.74
CA ARG A 462 11.61 7.73 8.87
C ARG A 462 11.73 6.21 9.04
N SER A 463 11.72 5.47 7.93
CA SER A 463 11.91 4.01 7.91
C SER A 463 11.05 3.29 8.97
N ARG A 464 9.83 3.80 9.18
CA ARG A 464 8.96 3.41 10.29
C ARG A 464 8.50 1.95 10.18
N SER A 465 8.08 1.51 9.00
CA SER A 465 7.70 0.12 8.72
C SER A 465 8.88 -0.84 8.85
N LEU A 466 10.09 -0.45 8.45
CA LEU A 466 11.29 -1.28 8.66
C LEU A 466 11.61 -1.41 10.15
N THR A 467 11.47 -0.32 10.91
CA THR A 467 11.71 -0.34 12.35
C THR A 467 10.64 -1.19 13.07
N ASP A 468 9.39 -1.13 12.64
CA ASP A 468 8.30 -1.99 13.13
C ASP A 468 8.60 -3.48 12.90
N LEU A 469 9.11 -3.83 11.71
CA LEU A 469 9.55 -5.17 11.36
C LEU A 469 10.70 -5.65 12.26
N LEU A 470 11.73 -4.82 12.43
CA LEU A 470 12.89 -5.13 13.25
C LEU A 470 12.55 -5.28 14.74
N GLY A 471 11.60 -4.47 15.23
CA GLY A 471 11.05 -4.55 16.59
C GLY A 471 10.14 -5.75 16.83
N GLY A 472 9.85 -6.56 15.81
CA GLY A 472 9.00 -7.76 15.93
C GLY A 472 7.50 -7.47 16.02
N MET A 473 7.07 -6.23 15.74
CA MET A 473 5.65 -5.85 15.67
C MET A 473 4.96 -6.43 14.43
N LEU A 474 5.73 -6.83 13.43
CA LEU A 474 5.29 -7.58 12.26
C LEU A 474 6.03 -8.92 12.23
N LYS A 475 5.30 -10.03 12.18
CA LYS A 475 5.88 -11.38 12.06
C LYS A 475 5.46 -12.03 10.74
N PRO A 476 6.39 -12.53 9.92
CA PRO A 476 6.05 -13.28 8.72
C PRO A 476 5.40 -14.60 9.09
N VAL A 477 4.45 -15.03 8.27
CA VAL A 477 3.85 -16.36 8.34
C VAL A 477 4.83 -17.33 7.72
N LEU A 478 5.43 -18.20 8.53
CA LEU A 478 6.40 -19.18 8.05
C LEU A 478 5.77 -20.56 7.77
N HIS A 479 4.55 -20.80 8.25
CA HIS A 479 3.84 -22.07 8.08
C HIS A 479 2.35 -21.85 7.80
N PRO A 480 1.76 -22.61 6.86
CA PRO A 480 0.33 -22.53 6.57
C PRO A 480 -0.50 -23.00 7.76
N ARG A 481 -1.57 -22.28 8.07
CA ARG A 481 -2.46 -22.56 9.21
C ARG A 481 -3.71 -23.32 8.83
N ASP A 482 -4.13 -23.23 7.57
CA ASP A 482 -5.32 -23.88 7.04
C ASP A 482 -5.12 -24.31 5.58
N SER A 483 -6.11 -24.99 5.03
CA SER A 483 -6.09 -25.44 3.63
C SER A 483 -6.06 -24.28 2.62
N PHE A 484 -6.46 -23.07 3.03
CA PHE A 484 -6.45 -21.90 2.17
C PHE A 484 -5.02 -21.37 2.01
N GLU A 485 -4.28 -21.20 3.11
CA GLU A 485 -2.87 -20.82 3.08
C GLU A 485 -2.02 -21.88 2.37
N VAL A 486 -2.36 -23.17 2.51
CA VAL A 486 -1.71 -24.24 1.71
C VAL A 486 -1.91 -24.01 0.21
N ALA A 487 -3.16 -23.81 -0.25
CA ALA A 487 -3.45 -23.60 -1.67
C ALA A 487 -2.79 -22.33 -2.24
N LEU A 488 -2.73 -21.26 -1.46
CA LEU A 488 -2.03 -20.04 -1.86
C LEU A 488 -0.51 -20.22 -1.93
N LEU A 489 0.08 -20.98 -1.01
CA LEU A 489 1.52 -21.29 -1.06
C LEU A 489 1.85 -22.18 -2.27
N GLU A 490 1.02 -23.17 -2.59
CA GLU A 490 1.17 -23.99 -3.80
C GLU A 490 1.12 -23.12 -5.07
N GLN A 491 0.15 -22.20 -5.18
CA GLN A 491 0.10 -21.25 -6.30
C GLN A 491 1.33 -20.33 -6.35
N LEU A 492 1.86 -19.93 -5.20
CA LEU A 492 3.05 -19.08 -5.13
C LEU A 492 4.29 -19.83 -5.61
N ASP A 493 4.41 -21.12 -5.30
CA ASP A 493 5.48 -21.97 -5.80
C ASP A 493 5.35 -22.22 -7.32
N GLU A 494 4.14 -22.44 -7.84
CA GLU A 494 3.89 -22.52 -9.29
C GLU A 494 4.29 -21.21 -10.02
N LEU A 495 3.87 -20.05 -9.49
CA LEU A 495 4.22 -18.75 -10.06
C LEU A 495 5.73 -18.49 -10.02
N ARG A 496 6.42 -18.95 -8.99
CA ARG A 496 7.89 -18.88 -8.90
C ARG A 496 8.54 -19.70 -10.01
N GLU A 497 8.10 -20.94 -10.22
CA GLU A 497 8.60 -21.77 -11.32
C GLU A 497 8.37 -21.12 -12.69
N GLU A 498 7.19 -20.56 -12.92
CA GLU A 498 6.85 -19.83 -14.15
C GLU A 498 7.75 -18.58 -14.35
N LEU A 499 7.92 -17.77 -13.30
CA LEU A 499 8.78 -16.59 -13.33
C LEU A 499 10.23 -16.96 -13.61
N ASN A 500 10.73 -18.01 -12.99
CA ASN A 500 12.10 -18.50 -13.20
C ASN A 500 12.34 -18.96 -14.63
N TRP A 501 11.35 -19.65 -15.20
CA TRP A 501 11.38 -20.00 -16.62
C TRP A 501 11.38 -18.75 -17.51
N LEU A 502 10.50 -17.78 -17.27
CA LEU A 502 10.42 -16.54 -18.03
C LEU A 502 11.71 -15.71 -17.94
N TYR A 503 12.28 -15.52 -16.75
CA TYR A 503 13.56 -14.81 -16.58
C TYR A 503 14.70 -15.52 -17.29
N SER A 504 14.76 -16.85 -17.21
CA SER A 504 15.78 -17.64 -17.92
C SER A 504 15.67 -17.47 -19.44
N GLN A 505 14.46 -17.38 -19.97
CA GLN A 505 14.20 -17.13 -21.39
C GLN A 505 14.62 -15.71 -21.82
N ILE A 506 14.29 -14.70 -21.02
CA ILE A 506 14.66 -13.30 -21.29
C ILE A 506 16.18 -13.14 -21.25
N ASN A 507 16.85 -13.68 -20.24
CA ASN A 507 18.30 -13.56 -20.09
C ASN A 507 19.09 -14.26 -21.20
N ARG A 508 18.61 -15.41 -21.71
CA ARG A 508 19.20 -16.07 -22.88
C ARG A 508 19.07 -15.23 -24.16
N ALA A 509 17.96 -14.51 -24.33
CA ALA A 509 17.76 -13.63 -25.48
C ALA A 509 18.76 -12.46 -25.51
N PHE A 510 19.20 -11.96 -24.35
CA PHE A 510 20.22 -10.92 -24.23
C PHE A 510 21.67 -11.44 -24.36
N ALA A 511 21.90 -12.76 -24.33
CA ALA A 511 23.23 -13.36 -24.28
C ALA A 511 23.86 -13.69 -25.65
N GLY A 512 23.12 -13.58 -26.77
CA GLY A 512 23.74 -13.69 -28.11
C GLY A 512 22.89 -14.31 -29.22
N ASP A 513 21.69 -14.84 -28.94
CA ASP A 513 20.81 -15.36 -29.99
C ASP A 513 19.89 -14.25 -30.55
N MET A 514 20.30 -13.65 -31.69
CA MET A 514 19.56 -12.60 -32.41
C MET A 514 18.27 -13.09 -33.12
N LEU A 515 17.49 -13.98 -32.51
CA LEU A 515 16.34 -14.65 -33.16
C LEU A 515 14.98 -14.46 -32.45
N ARG A 516 14.76 -13.33 -31.76
CA ARG A 516 13.41 -12.98 -31.25
C ARG A 516 12.97 -11.60 -31.69
N THR A 517 11.73 -11.51 -32.18
CA THR A 517 11.08 -10.24 -32.53
C THR A 517 10.85 -9.41 -31.26
N THR A 518 10.87 -8.07 -31.38
CA THR A 518 10.55 -7.14 -30.29
C THR A 518 9.21 -7.49 -29.63
N GLU A 519 8.23 -7.90 -30.43
CA GLU A 519 6.90 -8.33 -29.98
C GLU A 519 6.93 -9.56 -29.05
N ALA A 520 7.76 -10.56 -29.34
CA ALA A 520 7.90 -11.74 -28.47
C ALA A 520 8.54 -11.39 -27.11
N LEU A 521 9.47 -10.43 -27.10
CA LEU A 521 10.07 -9.93 -25.86
C LEU A 521 9.06 -9.12 -25.04
N GLU A 522 8.26 -8.26 -25.69
CA GLU A 522 7.18 -7.51 -25.04
C GLU A 522 6.12 -8.43 -24.44
N GLN A 523 5.72 -9.50 -25.16
CA GLN A 523 4.80 -10.51 -24.64
C GLN A 523 5.36 -11.24 -23.41
N MET A 524 6.65 -11.62 -23.43
CA MET A 524 7.29 -12.24 -22.27
C MET A 524 7.36 -11.28 -21.08
N GLN A 525 7.69 -10.01 -21.31
CA GLN A 525 7.69 -8.98 -20.26
C GLN A 525 6.28 -8.71 -19.70
N ALA A 526 5.25 -8.76 -20.53
CA ALA A 526 3.87 -8.68 -20.08
C ALA A 526 3.50 -9.89 -19.20
N ALA A 527 3.87 -11.11 -19.63
CA ALA A 527 3.66 -12.32 -18.84
C ALA A 527 4.39 -12.26 -17.49
N VAL A 528 5.65 -11.80 -17.45
CA VAL A 528 6.39 -11.59 -16.20
C VAL A 528 5.62 -10.65 -15.28
N ARG A 529 5.23 -9.46 -15.77
CA ARG A 529 4.48 -8.48 -14.96
C ARG A 529 3.19 -9.07 -14.40
N GLU A 530 2.44 -9.82 -15.21
CA GLU A 530 1.21 -10.48 -14.77
C GLU A 530 1.48 -11.46 -13.60
N ARG A 531 2.50 -12.32 -13.72
CA ARG A 531 2.85 -13.29 -12.66
C ARG A 531 3.36 -12.58 -11.40
N GLU A 532 4.18 -11.55 -11.55
CA GLU A 532 4.68 -10.76 -10.41
C GLU A 532 3.55 -10.07 -9.64
N THR A 533 2.62 -9.43 -10.36
CA THR A 533 1.41 -8.85 -9.75
C THR A 533 0.64 -9.92 -8.99
N ARG A 534 0.48 -11.12 -9.57
CA ARG A 534 -0.21 -12.22 -8.91
C ARG A 534 0.54 -12.72 -7.66
N THR A 535 1.86 -12.84 -7.70
CA THR A 535 2.68 -13.22 -6.54
C THR A 535 2.54 -12.21 -5.40
N LEU A 536 2.51 -10.90 -5.71
CA LEU A 536 2.29 -9.85 -4.71
C LEU A 536 0.87 -9.91 -4.14
N GLU A 537 -0.14 -10.13 -4.96
CA GLU A 537 -1.53 -10.32 -4.52
C GLU A 537 -1.66 -11.51 -3.55
N ILE A 538 -1.11 -12.67 -3.91
CA ILE A 538 -1.14 -13.87 -3.06
C ILE A 538 -0.36 -13.64 -1.77
N SER A 539 0.83 -13.04 -1.85
CA SER A 539 1.63 -12.68 -0.67
C SER A 539 0.87 -11.75 0.28
N ARG A 540 0.10 -10.81 -0.28
CA ARG A 540 -0.76 -9.91 0.48
C ARG A 540 -1.92 -10.65 1.15
N GLN A 541 -2.59 -11.55 0.42
CA GLN A 541 -3.68 -12.38 0.96
C GLN A 541 -3.19 -13.25 2.13
N LEU A 542 -2.01 -13.86 2.00
CA LEU A 542 -1.37 -14.63 3.07
C LEU A 542 -1.05 -13.77 4.31
N ARG A 543 -0.56 -12.54 4.11
CA ARG A 543 -0.27 -11.60 5.21
C ARG A 543 -1.53 -11.07 5.88
N GLN A 544 -2.59 -10.77 5.13
CA GLN A 544 -3.88 -10.29 5.66
C GLN A 544 -4.55 -11.35 6.53
N HIS A 545 -4.58 -12.60 6.04
CA HIS A 545 -5.14 -13.74 6.77
C HIS A 545 -4.38 -14.05 8.07
N SER A 546 -3.17 -13.50 8.23
CA SER A 546 -2.33 -13.73 9.39
C SER A 546 -2.75 -13.08 10.69
N SER A 547 -3.63 -12.10 10.62
CA SER A 547 -3.68 -11.05 11.61
C SER A 547 -4.49 -11.34 12.88
N THR A 548 -4.97 -12.57 13.09
CA THR A 548 -5.64 -12.99 14.35
C THR A 548 -4.74 -12.89 15.60
N ILE A 549 -3.44 -12.60 15.45
CA ILE A 549 -2.49 -12.44 16.57
C ILE A 549 -2.17 -10.96 16.85
N ALA A 550 -2.54 -10.01 15.98
CA ALA A 550 -2.20 -8.60 16.13
C ALA A 550 -2.83 -7.95 17.38
N GLU A 551 -3.96 -8.46 17.87
CA GLU A 551 -4.65 -7.92 19.05
C GLU A 551 -3.85 -8.00 20.36
N ARG A 552 -2.78 -8.82 20.44
CA ARG A 552 -2.07 -9.08 21.71
C ARG A 552 -0.71 -8.39 21.87
N VAL A 553 -0.26 -7.58 20.91
CA VAL A 553 1.06 -6.92 20.96
C VAL A 553 0.99 -5.40 21.21
N PHE A 554 -0.21 -4.80 21.19
CA PHE A 554 -0.38 -3.34 21.25
C PHE A 554 -0.21 -2.68 22.63
N ASP A 555 0.14 -3.43 23.68
CA ASP A 555 0.38 -2.86 25.03
C ASP A 555 1.82 -2.39 25.28
N ALA A 556 2.71 -2.47 24.29
CA ALA A 556 4.06 -1.93 24.42
C ALA A 556 4.21 -0.63 23.61
N GLU A 557 4.18 0.51 24.31
CA GLU A 557 4.86 1.75 23.88
C GLU A 557 6.37 1.45 23.75
N MET A 558 6.77 0.75 22.69
CA MET A 558 8.17 0.65 22.33
C MET A 558 8.51 1.86 21.47
N GLU A 559 8.99 2.92 22.12
CA GLU A 559 9.84 3.90 21.45
C GLU A 559 11.05 3.15 20.87
N LEU A 560 10.97 2.85 19.57
CA LEU A 560 12.01 2.10 18.86
C LEU A 560 13.29 2.91 18.64
N PHE A 561 13.28 4.21 18.95
CA PHE A 561 14.43 5.09 18.89
C PHE A 561 14.57 5.86 20.21
N ASP A 562 15.71 5.66 20.88
CA ASP A 562 16.07 6.30 22.14
C ASP A 562 17.36 7.10 21.93
N LEU A 563 17.25 8.44 21.94
CA LEU A 563 18.37 9.33 21.67
C LEU A 563 19.47 9.22 22.73
N PRO A 564 19.21 9.33 24.05
CA PRO A 564 20.22 9.09 25.08
C PRO A 564 21.01 7.79 24.86
N ARG A 565 20.31 6.69 24.57
CA ARG A 565 20.96 5.41 24.31
C ARG A 565 21.80 5.41 23.02
N LEU A 566 21.33 6.07 21.95
CA LEU A 566 22.14 6.26 20.75
C LEU A 566 23.42 7.04 21.06
N GLN A 567 23.36 8.10 21.88
CA GLN A 567 24.53 8.88 22.25
C GLN A 567 25.55 8.01 23.00
N ASP A 568 25.09 7.14 23.92
CA ASP A 568 25.92 6.15 24.59
C ASP A 568 26.58 5.18 23.58
N ASP A 569 25.83 4.69 22.60
CA ASP A 569 26.32 3.77 21.58
C ASP A 569 27.37 4.39 20.65
N LEU A 570 27.25 5.70 20.34
CA LEU A 570 28.20 6.43 19.50
C LEU A 570 29.55 6.66 20.22
N GLY A 571 29.49 6.96 21.52
CA GLY A 571 30.66 7.32 22.33
C GLY A 571 31.40 8.56 21.82
N ASP A 572 32.69 8.65 22.13
CA ASP A 572 33.52 9.82 21.78
C ASP A 572 34.15 9.73 20.38
N ASP A 573 34.29 8.52 19.84
CA ASP A 573 35.00 8.26 18.58
C ASP A 573 34.09 8.27 17.34
N THR A 574 32.78 8.39 17.52
CA THR A 574 31.77 8.31 16.44
C THR A 574 30.84 9.51 16.45
N ALA A 575 30.59 10.08 15.27
CA ALA A 575 29.54 11.07 15.06
C ALA A 575 28.54 10.54 14.03
N LEU A 576 27.25 10.81 14.25
CA LEU A 576 26.18 10.52 13.31
C LEU A 576 25.72 11.78 12.60
N LEU A 577 25.61 11.72 11.28
CA LEU A 577 25.12 12.77 10.40
C LEU A 577 23.79 12.34 9.79
N ALA A 578 22.68 12.85 10.33
CA ALA A 578 21.34 12.60 9.80
C ALA A 578 20.86 13.75 8.94
N TYR A 579 20.79 13.51 7.63
CA TYR A 579 20.28 14.48 6.68
C TYR A 579 18.76 14.48 6.68
N VAL A 580 18.11 15.62 6.45
CA VAL A 580 16.67 15.71 6.23
C VAL A 580 16.36 16.90 5.32
N VAL A 581 15.26 16.78 4.57
CA VAL A 581 14.73 17.87 3.75
C VAL A 581 13.44 18.37 4.37
N LEU A 582 13.39 19.66 4.70
CA LEU A 582 12.20 20.38 5.15
C LEU A 582 11.98 21.57 4.20
N ASP A 583 10.80 21.71 3.58
CA ASP A 583 10.48 22.79 2.62
C ASP A 583 11.52 23.02 1.50
N ASP A 584 11.98 21.94 0.86
CA ASP A 584 13.06 21.96 -0.16
C ASP A 584 14.44 22.38 0.39
N GLU A 585 14.59 22.72 1.67
CA GLU A 585 15.88 22.97 2.33
C GLU A 585 16.49 21.66 2.84
N LEU A 586 17.74 21.36 2.43
CA LEU A 586 18.54 20.32 3.04
C LEU A 586 19.24 20.83 4.31
N LEU A 587 19.08 20.08 5.40
CA LEU A 587 19.78 20.26 6.67
C LEU A 587 20.34 18.93 7.19
N ALA A 588 21.28 19.01 8.14
CA ALA A 588 21.90 17.85 8.78
C ALA A 588 21.91 18.01 10.30
N PHE A 589 21.45 16.96 11.00
CA PHE A 589 21.69 16.79 12.42
C PHE A 589 23.04 16.12 12.63
N VAL A 590 23.89 16.73 13.46
CA VAL A 590 25.16 16.18 13.95
C VAL A 590 24.93 15.68 15.36
N VAL A 591 24.96 14.36 15.54
CA VAL A 591 24.76 13.69 16.82
C VAL A 591 26.09 13.11 17.28
N THR A 592 26.48 13.42 18.51
CA THR A 592 27.67 12.89 19.18
C THR A 592 27.26 12.30 20.54
N GLY A 593 28.19 11.66 21.24
CA GLY A 593 27.93 11.14 22.59
C GLY A 593 27.49 12.18 23.63
N THR A 594 27.59 13.48 23.33
CA THR A 594 27.26 14.56 24.29
C THR A 594 26.30 15.63 23.76
N ALA A 595 26.13 15.76 22.45
CA ALA A 595 25.34 16.84 21.86
C ALA A 595 24.59 16.43 20.58
N VAL A 596 23.48 17.11 20.35
CA VAL A 596 22.77 17.15 19.07
C VAL A 596 22.81 18.58 18.55
N GLN A 597 23.29 18.76 17.32
CA GLN A 597 23.38 20.06 16.66
C GLN A 597 22.74 19.98 15.28
N VAL A 598 22.26 21.10 14.76
CA VAL A 598 21.69 21.19 13.41
C VAL A 598 22.48 22.16 12.56
N VAL A 599 22.80 21.75 11.34
CA VAL A 599 23.41 22.60 10.32
C VAL A 599 22.42 22.80 9.19
N ARG A 600 22.01 24.05 8.98
CA ARG A 600 21.04 24.49 7.98
C ARG A 600 21.72 25.04 6.72
N GLY A 601 20.94 25.26 5.66
CA GLY A 601 21.42 25.90 4.44
C GLY A 601 22.41 25.07 3.62
N LEU A 602 22.32 23.73 3.66
CA LEU A 602 23.22 22.86 2.88
C LEU A 602 22.92 22.91 1.36
N GLY A 603 21.75 23.41 0.98
CA GLY A 603 21.32 23.60 -0.40
C GLY A 603 19.85 23.24 -0.57
N ARG A 604 19.32 23.43 -1.78
CA ARG A 604 17.98 22.96 -2.12
C ARG A 604 17.99 21.50 -2.54
N GLN A 605 16.94 20.74 -2.23
CA GLN A 605 16.81 19.34 -2.61
C GLN A 605 16.98 19.18 -4.13
N SER A 606 16.26 19.99 -4.91
CA SER A 606 16.31 19.98 -6.38
C SER A 606 17.72 20.22 -6.96
N GLU A 607 18.48 21.13 -6.36
CA GLU A 607 19.86 21.44 -6.80
C GLU A 607 20.83 20.28 -6.52
N ILE A 608 20.70 19.68 -5.33
CA ILE A 608 21.56 18.57 -4.90
C ILE A 608 21.24 17.31 -5.71
N GLU A 609 19.95 17.02 -5.94
CA GLU A 609 19.51 15.92 -6.80
C GLU A 609 20.04 16.03 -8.22
N ALA A 610 20.06 17.23 -8.80
CA ALA A 610 20.63 17.45 -10.12
C ALA A 610 22.11 17.06 -10.18
N ILE A 611 22.89 17.39 -9.14
CA ILE A 611 24.32 17.05 -9.06
C ILE A 611 24.51 15.52 -8.93
N ILE A 612 23.71 14.87 -8.08
CA ILE A 612 23.74 13.42 -7.88
C ILE A 612 23.43 12.70 -9.19
N ASN A 613 22.39 13.13 -9.91
CA ASN A 613 22.02 12.55 -11.21
C ASN A 613 23.14 12.69 -12.26
N GLN A 614 23.85 13.83 -12.28
CA GLN A 614 25.00 14.02 -13.19
C GLN A 614 26.20 13.15 -12.83
N LEU A 615 26.44 12.91 -11.54
CA LEU A 615 27.47 11.99 -11.05
C LEU A 615 27.11 10.55 -11.46
N ARG A 616 25.88 10.10 -11.16
CA ARG A 616 25.40 8.75 -11.50
C ARG A 616 25.49 8.48 -13.00
N PHE A 617 25.01 9.40 -13.84
CA PHE A 617 25.10 9.27 -15.30
C PHE A 617 26.55 9.04 -15.79
N GLN A 618 27.53 9.71 -15.17
CA GLN A 618 28.94 9.51 -15.52
C GLN A 618 29.48 8.18 -15.04
N THR A 619 29.14 7.77 -13.82
CA THR A 619 29.51 6.46 -13.28
C THR A 619 28.94 5.34 -14.15
N ASP A 620 27.67 5.45 -14.57
CA ASP A 620 27.01 4.45 -15.43
C ASP A 620 27.65 4.35 -16.83
N THR A 621 28.24 5.44 -17.33
CA THR A 621 28.98 5.42 -18.61
C THR A 621 30.18 4.46 -18.55
N MET A 622 30.75 4.21 -17.37
CA MET A 622 31.88 3.30 -17.19
C MET A 622 31.51 1.82 -17.38
N ARG A 623 30.20 1.48 -17.32
CA ARG A 623 29.66 0.12 -17.46
C ARG A 623 29.94 -0.52 -18.83
N HIS A 624 30.07 0.28 -19.88
CA HIS A 624 30.12 -0.20 -21.27
C HIS A 624 31.53 -0.41 -21.84
N GLY A 625 32.57 -0.45 -20.99
CA GLY A 625 33.91 -0.89 -21.37
C GLY A 625 35.02 0.00 -20.83
N THR A 626 35.53 -0.34 -19.65
CA THR A 626 36.68 0.27 -18.98
C THR A 626 37.94 0.29 -19.85
N GLU A 627 38.12 -0.71 -20.71
CA GLU A 627 39.29 -0.82 -21.61
C GLU A 627 39.28 0.25 -22.72
N ARG A 628 38.11 0.54 -23.30
CA ARG A 628 37.95 1.60 -24.32
C ARG A 628 38.10 3.00 -23.71
N MET A 629 37.74 3.14 -22.43
CA MET A 629 37.80 4.41 -21.70
C MET A 629 39.16 4.69 -21.05
N ARG A 630 40.10 3.73 -21.10
CA ARG A 630 41.43 3.85 -20.46
C ARG A 630 42.19 5.12 -20.89
N GLN A 631 42.03 5.55 -22.14
CA GLN A 631 42.66 6.77 -22.67
C GLN A 631 42.06 8.08 -22.13
N HIS A 632 40.83 8.03 -21.62
CA HIS A 632 40.09 9.18 -21.11
C HIS A 632 39.93 9.18 -19.58
N LEU A 633 40.48 8.18 -18.89
CA LEU A 633 40.32 8.00 -17.45
C LEU A 633 40.69 9.25 -16.65
N ASP A 634 41.80 9.92 -16.98
CA ASP A 634 42.21 11.13 -16.25
C ASP A 634 41.19 12.27 -16.38
N GLN A 635 40.59 12.43 -17.56
CA GLN A 635 39.57 13.45 -17.79
C GLN A 635 38.28 13.09 -17.06
N LEU A 636 37.89 11.81 -17.10
CA LEU A 636 36.71 11.30 -16.40
C LEU A 636 36.88 11.42 -14.87
N THR A 637 38.06 11.10 -14.33
CA THR A 637 38.39 11.26 -12.91
C THR A 637 38.27 12.71 -12.48
N ARG A 638 38.87 13.65 -13.22
CA ARG A 638 38.74 15.09 -12.92
C ARG A 638 37.29 15.56 -12.99
N ARG A 639 36.50 15.02 -13.93
CA ARG A 639 35.09 15.36 -14.07
C ARG A 639 34.29 14.85 -12.87
N ALA A 640 34.47 13.58 -12.48
CA ALA A 640 33.86 13.00 -11.29
C ALA A 640 34.24 13.77 -10.01
N GLN A 641 35.52 14.08 -9.83
CA GLN A 641 36.03 14.88 -8.70
C GLN A 641 35.34 16.24 -8.58
N ARG A 642 34.96 16.90 -9.68
CA ARG A 642 34.22 18.18 -9.61
C ARG A 642 32.84 18.02 -8.99
N TYR A 643 32.08 17.00 -9.39
CA TYR A 643 30.76 16.73 -8.81
C TYR A 643 30.90 16.29 -7.35
N LEU A 644 31.87 15.43 -7.05
CA LEU A 644 32.17 14.95 -5.70
C LEU A 644 32.64 16.08 -4.78
N ALA A 645 33.39 17.06 -5.29
CA ALA A 645 33.78 18.25 -4.54
C ALA A 645 32.60 19.19 -4.28
N HIS A 646 31.73 19.38 -5.27
CA HIS A 646 30.51 20.15 -5.05
C HIS A 646 29.63 19.51 -3.97
N LEU A 647 29.45 18.19 -4.01
CA LEU A 647 28.73 17.46 -2.95
C LEU A 647 29.45 17.55 -1.61
N TYR A 648 30.78 17.44 -1.55
CA TYR A 648 31.55 17.60 -0.31
C TYR A 648 31.33 18.98 0.32
N ASP A 649 31.42 20.05 -0.49
CA ASP A 649 31.26 21.43 -0.04
C ASP A 649 29.85 21.71 0.52
N ARG A 650 28.83 20.99 0.03
CA ARG A 650 27.45 21.08 0.53
C ARG A 650 27.17 20.18 1.71
N LEU A 651 27.61 18.92 1.66
CA LEU A 651 27.15 17.88 2.59
C LEU A 651 28.08 17.68 3.79
N VAL A 652 29.38 17.90 3.63
CA VAL A 652 30.40 17.53 4.63
C VAL A 652 31.11 18.75 5.18
N ARG A 653 31.60 19.65 4.33
CA ARG A 653 32.37 20.83 4.78
C ARG A 653 31.64 21.65 5.86
N PRO A 654 30.33 21.91 5.78
CA PRO A 654 29.62 22.69 6.78
C PRO A 654 29.48 21.99 8.14
N VAL A 655 29.49 20.65 8.19
CA VAL A 655 29.32 19.88 9.43
C VAL A 655 30.64 19.55 10.12
N LEU A 656 31.77 19.57 9.40
CA LEU A 656 33.10 19.24 9.95
C LEU A 656 33.49 20.00 11.22
N PRO A 657 33.21 21.31 11.40
CA PRO A 657 33.54 22.01 12.64
C PRO A 657 32.89 21.41 13.89
N HIS A 658 31.83 20.61 13.72
CA HIS A 658 31.04 19.98 14.78
C HIS A 658 31.46 18.52 15.02
N ILE A 659 32.48 18.04 14.32
CA ILE A 659 32.89 16.64 14.31
C ILE A 659 34.32 16.54 14.84
N ALA A 660 34.49 15.88 15.98
CA ALA A 660 35.78 15.49 16.53
C ALA A 660 35.90 13.95 16.64
N ALA A 661 35.36 13.24 15.66
CA ALA A 661 35.23 11.79 15.65
C ALA A 661 36.13 11.14 14.59
N ARG A 662 36.57 9.90 14.86
CA ARG A 662 37.30 9.07 13.88
C ARG A 662 36.35 8.40 12.89
N ARG A 663 35.12 8.11 13.30
CA ARG A 663 34.10 7.44 12.51
C ARG A 663 32.89 8.34 12.26
N LEU A 664 32.39 8.30 11.03
CA LEU A 664 31.14 8.96 10.64
C LEU A 664 30.10 7.90 10.27
N VAL A 665 28.96 7.98 10.96
CA VAL A 665 27.75 7.26 10.57
C VAL A 665 26.88 8.22 9.79
N LEU A 666 26.46 7.83 8.60
CA LEU A 666 25.66 8.66 7.71
C LEU A 666 24.24 8.11 7.65
N VAL A 667 23.25 8.94 7.91
CA VAL A 667 21.84 8.65 7.68
C VAL A 667 21.38 9.55 6.52
N PRO A 668 21.47 9.07 5.27
CA PRO A 668 21.07 9.85 4.11
C PRO A 668 19.55 10.02 4.07
N HIS A 669 19.08 10.94 3.24
CA HIS A 669 17.65 11.16 3.00
C HIS A 669 17.42 11.37 1.50
N ARG A 670 16.40 10.72 0.95
CA ARG A 670 16.05 10.79 -0.48
C ARG A 670 17.25 10.41 -1.36
N ALA A 671 17.52 11.17 -2.44
CA ALA A 671 18.59 10.87 -3.39
C ALA A 671 20.00 10.78 -2.75
N LEU A 672 20.20 11.26 -1.52
CA LEU A 672 21.47 11.11 -0.80
C LEU A 672 21.81 9.64 -0.51
N HIS A 673 20.84 8.72 -0.49
CA HIS A 673 21.08 7.28 -0.37
C HIS A 673 21.97 6.73 -1.50
N TYR A 674 22.05 7.44 -2.64
CA TYR A 674 22.87 7.05 -3.79
C TYR A 674 24.21 7.81 -3.88
N VAL A 675 24.56 8.61 -2.86
CA VAL A 675 25.83 9.34 -2.83
C VAL A 675 26.96 8.39 -2.39
N PRO A 676 28.04 8.26 -3.17
CA PRO A 676 29.23 7.55 -2.70
C PRO A 676 30.01 8.43 -1.73
N PHE A 677 29.54 8.52 -0.49
CA PHE A 677 30.20 9.30 0.56
C PHE A 677 31.72 9.04 0.69
N PRO A 678 32.23 7.80 0.58
CA PRO A 678 33.67 7.53 0.55
C PRO A 678 34.44 8.34 -0.51
N ALA A 679 33.80 8.64 -1.64
CA ALA A 679 34.38 9.35 -2.77
C ALA A 679 34.17 10.87 -2.74
N LEU A 680 33.51 11.44 -1.73
CA LEU A 680 33.42 12.90 -1.62
C LEU A 680 34.84 13.49 -1.48
N TYR A 681 35.11 14.56 -2.22
CA TYR A 681 36.48 15.05 -2.46
C TYR A 681 36.64 16.46 -1.92
N ASP A 682 37.58 16.69 -1.01
CA ASP A 682 37.74 18.00 -0.36
C ASP A 682 38.55 19.03 -1.18
N GLY A 683 39.08 18.60 -2.33
CA GLY A 683 40.00 19.34 -3.19
C GLY A 683 41.42 18.74 -3.20
N GLU A 684 41.76 17.94 -2.20
CA GLU A 684 43.05 17.28 -2.03
C GLU A 684 42.90 15.77 -1.80
N ARG A 685 42.03 15.37 -0.88
CA ARG A 685 41.80 13.99 -0.42
C ARG A 685 40.32 13.61 -0.48
N TYR A 686 40.09 12.31 -0.58
CA TYR A 686 38.76 11.72 -0.47
C TYR A 686 38.35 11.57 1.00
N LEU A 687 37.05 11.56 1.27
CA LEU A 687 36.50 11.43 2.63
C LEU A 687 36.93 10.12 3.31
N ILE A 688 37.00 9.03 2.55
CA ILE A 688 37.45 7.72 3.06
C ILE A 688 38.88 7.74 3.58
N GLU A 689 39.73 8.66 3.11
CA GLU A 689 41.12 8.79 3.59
C GLU A 689 41.19 9.45 4.97
N GLN A 690 40.08 10.02 5.46
CA GLN A 690 40.00 10.82 6.67
C GLN A 690 39.16 10.15 7.77
N PHE A 691 38.08 9.46 7.39
CA PHE A 691 37.12 8.88 8.33
C PHE A 691 36.82 7.42 8.00
N GLU A 692 36.58 6.63 9.05
CA GLU A 692 35.84 5.37 8.92
C GLU A 692 34.38 5.70 8.62
N LEU A 693 33.81 5.10 7.57
CA LEU A 693 32.45 5.42 7.13
C LEU A 693 31.54 4.21 7.26
N CYS A 694 30.35 4.45 7.82
CA CYS A 694 29.21 3.55 7.70
C CYS A 694 27.95 4.36 7.43
N THR A 695 26.92 3.69 6.92
CA THR A 695 25.64 4.29 6.55
C THR A 695 24.50 3.53 7.23
N ALA A 696 23.36 4.17 7.44
CA ALA A 696 22.16 3.50 7.92
C ALA A 696 20.90 4.13 7.30
N PRO A 697 19.82 3.35 7.06
CA PRO A 697 18.55 3.90 6.57
C PRO A 697 17.95 4.94 7.53
N SER A 698 18.09 4.72 8.84
CA SER A 698 17.64 5.63 9.90
C SER A 698 18.48 5.44 11.15
N ALA A 699 18.40 6.38 12.09
CA ALA A 699 19.04 6.24 13.40
C ALA A 699 18.41 5.10 14.21
N GLY A 700 17.10 4.90 14.09
CA GLY A 700 16.40 3.76 14.70
C GLY A 700 16.88 2.40 14.18
N VAL A 701 17.05 2.25 12.86
CA VAL A 701 17.59 1.02 12.25
C VAL A 701 19.04 0.78 12.69
N LEU A 702 19.85 1.83 12.75
CA LEU A 702 21.22 1.74 13.26
C LEU A 702 21.24 1.25 14.72
N GLN A 703 20.43 1.86 15.58
CA GLN A 703 20.34 1.51 16.98
C GLN A 703 19.94 0.04 17.15
N HIS A 704 18.99 -0.47 16.35
CA HIS A 704 18.67 -1.90 16.34
C HIS A 704 19.88 -2.77 15.97
N CYS A 705 20.64 -2.38 14.94
CA CYS A 705 21.82 -3.11 14.49
C CYS A 705 22.94 -3.13 15.55
N LEU A 706 23.14 -2.03 16.28
CA LEU A 706 24.15 -1.93 17.34
C LEU A 706 23.84 -2.85 18.52
N HIS A 707 22.56 -3.06 18.81
CA HIS A 707 22.09 -3.91 19.90
C HIS A 707 21.96 -5.40 19.56
N ARG A 708 22.24 -5.80 18.32
CA ARG A 708 22.35 -7.23 17.98
C ARG A 708 23.55 -7.85 18.69
N PRO A 709 23.46 -9.12 19.14
CA PRO A 709 24.58 -9.81 19.77
C PRO A 709 25.86 -9.74 18.93
N THR A 710 26.99 -9.49 19.58
CA THR A 710 28.31 -9.49 18.96
C THR A 710 28.98 -10.85 19.16
N GLY A 711 29.69 -11.32 18.13
CA GLY A 711 30.40 -12.60 18.12
C GLY A 711 31.76 -12.50 17.43
N GLN A 712 32.58 -13.54 17.58
CA GLN A 712 33.83 -13.68 16.81
C GLN A 712 33.51 -14.13 15.39
N LEU A 713 34.24 -13.64 14.39
CA LEU A 713 34.06 -14.01 12.99
C LEU A 713 34.86 -15.29 12.68
N GLN A 714 34.34 -16.46 13.04
CA GLN A 714 35.06 -17.74 12.88
C GLN A 714 34.57 -18.56 11.70
N HIS A 715 33.24 -18.63 11.51
CA HIS A 715 32.60 -19.45 10.49
C HIS A 715 32.08 -18.59 9.33
N ALA A 716 32.69 -18.76 8.16
CA ALA A 716 32.27 -18.09 6.93
C ALA A 716 31.48 -19.01 6.00
N LEU A 717 30.33 -18.55 5.53
CA LEU A 717 29.60 -19.12 4.40
C LEU A 717 29.90 -18.29 3.16
N LEU A 718 30.53 -18.91 2.17
CA LEU A 718 30.99 -18.25 0.96
C LEU A 718 30.28 -18.86 -0.24
N VAL A 719 29.50 -18.07 -0.96
CA VAL A 719 28.69 -18.50 -2.10
C VAL A 719 29.17 -17.78 -3.35
N GLY A 720 29.49 -18.53 -4.42
CA GLY A 720 29.98 -17.96 -5.66
C GLY A 720 29.34 -18.58 -6.90
N VAL A 721 28.85 -17.71 -7.79
CA VAL A 721 28.27 -18.09 -9.08
C VAL A 721 29.06 -17.41 -10.21
N PRO A 722 30.18 -18.00 -10.66
CA PRO A 722 30.98 -17.45 -11.75
C PRO A 722 30.30 -17.68 -13.11
N ASP A 723 30.48 -16.74 -14.04
CA ASP A 723 30.08 -16.90 -15.45
C ASP A 723 31.06 -16.19 -16.40
N ASP A 724 30.75 -16.17 -17.71
CA ASP A 724 31.61 -15.54 -18.73
C ASP A 724 31.78 -14.03 -18.53
N ARG A 725 30.86 -13.36 -17.82
CA ARG A 725 30.89 -11.92 -17.55
C ARG A 725 31.58 -11.57 -16.22
N ALA A 726 31.58 -12.49 -15.27
CA ALA A 726 32.22 -12.35 -13.95
C ALA A 726 33.08 -13.60 -13.61
N PRO A 727 34.11 -13.92 -14.40
CA PRO A 727 34.93 -15.11 -14.18
C PRO A 727 35.76 -15.04 -12.88
N ARG A 728 36.04 -13.84 -12.36
CA ARG A 728 36.87 -13.66 -11.15
C ARG A 728 36.12 -13.95 -9.85
N VAL A 729 34.80 -14.15 -9.89
CA VAL A 729 33.99 -14.60 -8.74
C VAL A 729 34.55 -15.87 -8.10
N ARG A 730 35.01 -16.83 -8.91
CA ARG A 730 35.63 -18.06 -8.39
C ARG A 730 36.91 -17.74 -7.62
N ASP A 731 37.78 -16.91 -8.19
CA ASP A 731 39.03 -16.51 -7.56
C ASP A 731 38.75 -15.75 -6.24
N GLU A 732 37.80 -14.82 -6.26
CA GLU A 732 37.36 -14.05 -5.09
C GLU A 732 36.93 -14.95 -3.92
N VAL A 733 36.01 -15.88 -4.17
CA VAL A 733 35.50 -16.78 -3.14
C VAL A 733 36.60 -17.68 -2.58
N LEU A 734 37.50 -18.18 -3.44
CA LEU A 734 38.61 -19.03 -3.00
C LEU A 734 39.65 -18.25 -2.19
N ASP A 735 39.98 -17.04 -2.59
CA ASP A 735 40.92 -16.17 -1.88
C ASP A 735 40.38 -15.79 -0.49
N VAL A 736 39.09 -15.40 -0.40
CA VAL A 736 38.43 -15.11 0.87
C VAL A 736 38.35 -16.36 1.75
N SER A 737 38.07 -17.52 1.15
CA SER A 737 38.02 -18.82 1.85
C SER A 737 39.31 -19.11 2.61
N MET A 738 40.48 -18.77 2.07
CA MET A 738 41.76 -19.03 2.74
C MET A 738 41.97 -18.24 4.04
N LEU A 739 41.17 -17.19 4.29
CA LEU A 739 41.31 -16.32 5.45
C LEU A 739 40.56 -16.83 6.70
N PHE A 740 39.61 -17.74 6.52
CA PHE A 740 38.75 -18.24 7.60
C PHE A 740 39.16 -19.64 8.08
N PRO A 741 39.19 -19.87 9.41
CA PRO A 741 39.53 -21.18 9.98
C PRO A 741 38.40 -22.21 9.80
N ALA A 742 37.15 -21.78 9.96
CA ALA A 742 35.97 -22.59 9.69
C ALA A 742 35.20 -21.97 8.52
N LYS A 743 34.84 -22.79 7.53
CA LYS A 743 34.19 -22.28 6.32
C LYS A 743 33.37 -23.32 5.60
N THR A 744 32.29 -22.85 5.01
CA THR A 744 31.49 -23.55 4.01
C THR A 744 31.61 -22.79 2.71
N THR A 745 32.03 -23.44 1.63
CA THR A 745 32.17 -22.82 0.31
C THR A 745 31.23 -23.51 -0.67
N LEU A 746 30.24 -22.77 -1.16
CA LEU A 746 29.25 -23.20 -2.13
C LEU A 746 29.56 -22.54 -3.48
N LEU A 747 30.16 -23.30 -4.40
CA LEU A 747 30.52 -22.82 -5.74
C LEU A 747 29.73 -23.56 -6.81
N ASP A 748 29.46 -22.88 -7.92
CA ASP A 748 28.81 -23.44 -9.11
C ASP A 748 27.46 -24.10 -8.74
N GLU A 749 27.26 -25.38 -9.07
CA GLU A 749 26.02 -26.13 -8.82
C GLU A 749 25.65 -26.28 -7.33
N GLN A 750 26.57 -25.97 -6.41
CA GLN A 750 26.29 -25.99 -4.97
C GLN A 750 25.74 -24.66 -4.45
N ALA A 751 25.88 -23.57 -5.22
CA ALA A 751 25.41 -22.24 -4.85
C ALA A 751 23.90 -22.14 -5.08
N THR A 752 23.12 -22.87 -4.29
CA THR A 752 21.66 -22.98 -4.41
C THR A 752 20.94 -22.35 -3.22
N LEU A 753 19.68 -21.96 -3.41
CA LEU A 753 18.88 -21.38 -2.32
C LEU A 753 18.69 -22.36 -1.14
N PRO A 754 18.40 -23.67 -1.35
CA PRO A 754 18.33 -24.65 -0.27
C PRO A 754 19.64 -24.77 0.52
N ASN A 755 20.79 -24.84 -0.16
CA ASN A 755 22.08 -24.95 0.51
C ASN A 755 22.42 -23.67 1.29
N LEU A 756 22.09 -22.49 0.75
CA LEU A 756 22.22 -21.23 1.48
C LEU A 756 21.37 -21.25 2.76
N ARG A 757 20.10 -21.66 2.67
CA ARG A 757 19.19 -21.76 3.83
C ARG A 757 19.67 -22.76 4.88
N GLU A 758 20.26 -23.87 4.46
CA GLU A 758 20.79 -24.89 5.36
C GLU A 758 21.99 -24.38 6.19
N HIS A 759 22.91 -23.65 5.56
CA HIS A 759 24.18 -23.26 6.19
C HIS A 759 24.15 -21.88 6.85
N ALA A 760 23.29 -20.97 6.39
CA ALA A 760 23.14 -19.61 6.92
C ALA A 760 22.93 -19.51 8.46
N PRO A 761 22.14 -20.39 9.14
CA PRO A 761 21.90 -20.29 10.57
C PRO A 761 23.16 -20.34 11.44
N THR A 762 24.24 -20.93 10.93
CA THR A 762 25.48 -21.19 11.68
C THR A 762 26.64 -20.28 11.28
N ALA A 763 26.44 -19.40 10.30
CA ALA A 763 27.49 -18.56 9.73
C ALA A 763 27.58 -17.22 10.48
N ASP A 764 28.79 -16.84 10.89
CA ASP A 764 29.07 -15.51 11.43
C ASP A 764 29.23 -14.48 10.29
N VAL A 765 29.76 -14.94 9.16
CA VAL A 765 30.02 -14.14 7.97
C VAL A 765 29.40 -14.83 6.77
N ILE A 766 28.63 -14.08 5.98
CA ILE A 766 28.10 -14.55 4.70
C ILE A 766 28.66 -13.68 3.57
N HIS A 767 29.21 -14.31 2.54
CA HIS A 767 29.69 -13.63 1.34
C HIS A 767 29.00 -14.20 0.12
N LEU A 768 28.24 -13.37 -0.60
CA LEU A 768 27.53 -13.74 -1.82
C LEU A 768 28.17 -13.04 -3.01
N ALA A 769 28.95 -13.75 -3.81
CA ALA A 769 29.58 -13.27 -5.02
C ALA A 769 28.84 -13.78 -6.27
N CYS A 770 28.07 -12.91 -6.91
CA CYS A 770 27.18 -13.28 -8.01
C CYS A 770 26.70 -12.05 -8.80
N HIS A 771 25.82 -12.26 -9.78
CA HIS A 771 25.10 -11.15 -10.42
C HIS A 771 23.98 -10.64 -9.54
N GLY A 772 23.81 -9.32 -9.51
CA GLY A 772 22.73 -8.63 -8.83
C GLY A 772 21.91 -7.85 -9.84
N GLN A 773 20.60 -7.82 -9.65
CA GLN A 773 19.69 -7.05 -10.47
C GLN A 773 18.75 -6.23 -9.58
N PHE A 774 18.87 -4.91 -9.64
CA PHE A 774 17.89 -4.00 -9.08
C PHE A 774 16.75 -3.78 -10.07
N ARG A 775 15.50 -3.82 -9.58
CA ARG A 775 14.29 -3.61 -10.38
C ARG A 775 13.49 -2.42 -9.85
N PRO A 776 13.64 -1.22 -10.43
CA PRO A 776 12.90 -0.04 -9.99
C PRO A 776 11.40 -0.13 -10.26
N ASP A 777 10.99 -0.99 -11.20
CA ASP A 777 9.59 -1.23 -11.53
C ASP A 777 8.89 -2.15 -10.52
N ASN A 778 9.65 -3.03 -9.87
CA ASN A 778 9.14 -3.91 -8.81
C ASN A 778 10.28 -4.32 -7.85
N PRO A 779 10.60 -3.49 -6.84
CA PRO A 779 11.82 -3.66 -6.07
C PRO A 779 11.87 -4.93 -5.22
N LEU A 780 10.73 -5.49 -4.84
CA LEU A 780 10.66 -6.75 -4.11
C LEU A 780 11.19 -7.95 -4.94
N PHE A 781 11.19 -7.82 -6.28
CA PHE A 781 11.80 -8.78 -7.20
C PHE A 781 13.23 -8.40 -7.61
N SER A 782 13.83 -7.40 -6.95
CA SER A 782 15.29 -7.25 -7.00
C SER A 782 15.94 -8.48 -6.40
N ALA A 783 16.99 -8.99 -7.04
CA ALA A 783 17.46 -10.33 -6.73
C ALA A 783 18.97 -10.55 -6.97
N LEU A 784 19.48 -11.59 -6.32
CA LEU A 784 20.82 -12.13 -6.51
C LEU A 784 20.76 -13.45 -7.26
N ARG A 785 21.64 -13.64 -8.24
CA ARG A 785 21.64 -14.84 -9.07
C ARG A 785 22.34 -15.99 -8.34
N LEU A 786 21.58 -17.03 -8.02
CA LEU A 786 22.08 -18.34 -7.61
C LEU A 786 22.17 -19.29 -8.82
N SER A 787 22.72 -20.48 -8.60
CA SER A 787 22.91 -21.47 -9.68
C SER A 787 21.59 -22.09 -10.16
N ASP A 788 20.65 -22.30 -9.24
CA ASP A 788 19.31 -22.83 -9.46
C ASP A 788 18.27 -21.73 -9.69
N ASP A 789 18.38 -20.63 -8.94
CA ASP A 789 17.30 -19.64 -8.84
C ASP A 789 17.80 -18.18 -8.65
N TRP A 790 16.87 -17.23 -8.53
CA TRP A 790 17.07 -15.86 -8.09
C TRP A 790 16.65 -15.73 -6.62
N LEU A 791 17.59 -15.34 -5.75
CA LEU A 791 17.28 -14.96 -4.37
C LEU A 791 16.69 -13.55 -4.36
N THR A 792 15.37 -13.45 -4.23
CA THR A 792 14.66 -12.15 -4.18
C THR A 792 14.72 -11.49 -2.80
N VAL A 793 14.25 -10.24 -2.68
CA VAL A 793 14.06 -9.57 -1.39
C VAL A 793 13.14 -10.39 -0.46
N GLN A 794 12.10 -11.00 -1.01
CA GLN A 794 11.16 -11.81 -0.24
C GLN A 794 11.79 -13.11 0.29
N ASP A 795 12.67 -13.72 -0.49
CA ASP A 795 13.42 -14.90 -0.03
C ASP A 795 14.43 -14.53 1.05
N ALA A 796 15.07 -13.34 0.92
CA ALA A 796 15.98 -12.82 1.93
C ALA A 796 15.29 -12.66 3.29
N TYR A 797 14.03 -12.18 3.35
CA TYR A 797 13.27 -12.09 4.60
C TYR A 797 13.16 -13.41 5.37
N SER A 798 13.19 -14.54 4.65
CA SER A 798 13.02 -15.88 5.22
C SER A 798 14.34 -16.54 5.62
N LEU A 799 15.48 -15.88 5.41
CA LEU A 799 16.78 -16.43 5.80
C LEU A 799 16.98 -16.31 7.32
N PRO A 800 17.36 -17.41 8.00
CA PRO A 800 17.64 -17.38 9.44
C PRO A 800 19.04 -16.82 9.71
N LEU A 801 19.18 -15.49 9.83
CA LEU A 801 20.48 -14.80 9.99
C LEU A 801 20.76 -14.33 11.41
N GLN A 802 20.17 -14.94 12.45
CA GLN A 802 20.29 -14.46 13.82
C GLN A 802 21.72 -14.54 14.39
N GLN A 803 22.56 -15.44 13.87
CA GLN A 803 23.98 -15.55 14.26
C GLN A 803 24.91 -14.68 13.40
N CYS A 804 24.46 -14.30 12.20
CA CYS A 804 25.26 -13.55 11.23
C CYS A 804 25.66 -12.18 11.79
N GLN A 805 26.95 -11.88 11.74
CA GLN A 805 27.55 -10.62 12.17
C GLN A 805 27.79 -9.67 10.99
N LEU A 806 28.03 -10.23 9.79
CA LEU A 806 28.31 -9.47 8.58
C LEU A 806 27.87 -10.26 7.34
N ILE A 807 27.10 -9.62 6.47
CA ILE A 807 26.84 -10.12 5.12
C ILE A 807 27.45 -9.20 4.07
N THR A 808 28.09 -9.77 3.06
CA THR A 808 28.66 -9.02 1.92
C THR A 808 27.96 -9.47 0.64
N LEU A 809 27.28 -8.53 -0.01
CA LEU A 809 26.61 -8.75 -1.29
C LEU A 809 27.53 -8.25 -2.41
N SER A 810 28.52 -9.09 -2.76
CA SER A 810 29.49 -8.84 -3.84
C SER A 810 28.84 -9.07 -5.20
N ALA A 811 27.91 -8.18 -5.54
CA ALA A 811 27.13 -8.21 -6.75
C ALA A 811 26.79 -6.77 -7.17
N CYS A 812 26.26 -6.59 -8.38
CA CYS A 812 25.94 -5.27 -8.92
C CYS A 812 24.69 -4.66 -8.26
N GLU A 813 24.72 -3.35 -7.99
CA GLU A 813 23.56 -2.53 -7.58
C GLU A 813 22.80 -3.05 -6.34
N THR A 814 23.48 -3.77 -5.44
CA THR A 814 22.84 -4.42 -4.28
C THR A 814 22.40 -3.46 -3.18
N GLY A 815 22.92 -2.23 -3.21
CA GLY A 815 22.57 -1.12 -2.32
C GLY A 815 21.62 -0.10 -2.94
N ILE A 816 21.15 -0.33 -4.18
CA ILE A 816 20.12 0.50 -4.79
C ILE A 816 18.73 0.03 -4.31
N ASN A 817 17.86 0.99 -4.02
CA ASN A 817 16.53 0.76 -3.46
C ASN A 817 15.52 1.69 -4.14
N GLU A 818 14.24 1.32 -4.14
CA GLU A 818 13.16 2.31 -4.27
C GLU A 818 12.99 3.04 -2.94
N ILE A 819 12.82 4.36 -2.99
CA ILE A 819 12.60 5.20 -1.80
C ILE A 819 11.11 5.52 -1.75
N ALA A 820 10.38 4.77 -0.93
CA ALA A 820 8.96 4.98 -0.67
C ALA A 820 8.75 6.10 0.37
N PRO A 821 7.51 6.61 0.54
CA PRO A 821 7.21 7.65 1.53
C PRO A 821 7.68 7.28 2.94
N GLY A 822 8.11 8.30 3.69
CA GLY A 822 8.77 8.09 4.98
C GLY A 822 10.23 7.65 4.85
N ASP A 823 10.85 7.87 3.68
CA ASP A 823 12.23 7.47 3.36
C ASP A 823 12.44 5.96 3.64
N GLU A 824 11.47 5.17 3.18
CA GLU A 824 11.44 3.72 3.30
C GLU A 824 12.23 3.11 2.15
N LEU A 825 13.33 2.43 2.47
CA LEU A 825 14.16 1.75 1.47
C LEU A 825 13.60 0.37 1.17
N ILE A 826 13.09 0.18 -0.05
CA ILE A 826 12.62 -1.11 -0.57
C ILE A 826 13.69 -1.67 -1.51
N GLY A 827 14.35 -2.75 -1.08
CA GLY A 827 15.42 -3.42 -1.82
C GLY A 827 16.10 -4.52 -1.00
N LEU A 828 17.19 -5.10 -1.52
CA LEU A 828 17.85 -6.28 -0.93
C LEU A 828 18.31 -6.05 0.52
N ALA A 829 18.89 -4.89 0.82
CA ALA A 829 19.37 -4.56 2.16
C ALA A 829 18.26 -4.68 3.23
N ARG A 830 17.03 -4.27 2.88
CA ARG A 830 15.85 -4.40 3.75
C ARG A 830 15.59 -5.86 4.16
N GLY A 831 15.63 -6.76 3.18
CA GLY A 831 15.44 -8.20 3.38
C GLY A 831 16.44 -8.78 4.37
N PHE A 832 17.73 -8.44 4.21
CA PHE A 832 18.80 -8.95 5.05
C PHE A 832 18.83 -8.34 6.47
N PHE A 833 18.50 -7.05 6.63
CA PHE A 833 18.35 -6.45 7.96
C PHE A 833 17.27 -7.18 8.77
N PHE A 834 16.13 -7.42 8.15
CA PHE A 834 15.04 -8.15 8.77
C PHE A 834 15.41 -9.59 9.13
N ALA A 835 16.07 -10.30 8.19
CA ALA A 835 16.55 -11.66 8.38
C ALA A 835 17.49 -11.82 9.60
N GLY A 836 18.17 -10.74 10.00
CA GLY A 836 18.96 -10.69 11.23
C GLY A 836 20.33 -10.04 11.09
N ALA A 837 20.76 -9.70 9.88
CA ALA A 837 22.11 -9.18 9.64
C ALA A 837 22.27 -7.75 10.21
N PRO A 838 23.21 -7.52 11.15
CA PRO A 838 23.45 -6.17 11.72
C PRO A 838 24.38 -5.31 10.86
N SER A 839 25.15 -5.92 9.96
CA SER A 839 26.09 -5.24 9.08
C SER A 839 26.00 -5.82 7.67
N ILE A 840 25.85 -4.97 6.67
CA ILE A 840 25.67 -5.37 5.26
C ILE A 840 26.62 -4.56 4.39
N VAL A 841 27.48 -5.20 3.61
CA VAL A 841 28.27 -4.54 2.55
C VAL A 841 27.56 -4.68 1.23
N VAL A 842 27.25 -3.55 0.59
CA VAL A 842 26.46 -3.48 -0.66
C VAL A 842 27.10 -2.55 -1.68
N SER A 843 26.76 -2.72 -2.95
CA SER A 843 27.27 -1.89 -4.05
C SER A 843 26.25 -0.84 -4.53
N LEU A 844 26.73 0.35 -4.88
CA LEU A 844 25.91 1.47 -5.38
C LEU A 844 25.78 1.50 -6.91
N TRP A 845 26.55 0.71 -7.66
CA TRP A 845 26.46 0.63 -9.12
C TRP A 845 27.02 -0.71 -9.62
N THR A 846 26.90 -0.95 -10.92
CA THR A 846 27.52 -2.10 -11.60
C THR A 846 29.04 -2.08 -11.41
N VAL A 847 29.61 -3.13 -10.83
CA VAL A 847 31.02 -3.19 -10.41
C VAL A 847 31.93 -3.85 -11.45
N ASP A 848 33.22 -3.52 -11.43
CA ASP A 848 34.24 -4.21 -12.25
C ASP A 848 34.74 -5.46 -11.53
N ASP A 849 34.65 -6.61 -12.21
CA ASP A 849 34.92 -7.95 -11.68
C ASP A 849 36.34 -8.08 -11.08
N ALA A 850 37.36 -7.60 -11.81
CA ALA A 850 38.74 -7.70 -11.37
C ALA A 850 39.05 -6.81 -10.16
N THR A 851 38.51 -5.59 -10.13
CA THR A 851 38.70 -4.70 -8.96
C THR A 851 37.89 -5.14 -7.76
N THR A 852 36.71 -5.73 -7.97
CA THR A 852 35.84 -6.25 -6.89
C THR A 852 36.50 -7.41 -6.16
N ALA A 853 37.00 -8.41 -6.90
CA ALA A 853 37.72 -9.54 -6.32
C ALA A 853 38.92 -9.09 -5.45
N ARG A 854 39.66 -8.07 -5.92
CA ARG A 854 40.78 -7.49 -5.17
C ARG A 854 40.31 -6.73 -3.93
N LEU A 855 39.24 -5.93 -4.05
CA LEU A 855 38.68 -5.17 -2.93
C LEU A 855 38.21 -6.12 -1.84
N MET A 856 37.43 -7.15 -2.18
CA MET A 856 36.88 -8.11 -1.22
C MET A 856 37.98 -8.90 -0.52
N THR A 857 38.98 -9.36 -1.28
CA THR A 857 40.14 -10.04 -0.68
C THR A 857 40.86 -9.15 0.34
N ARG A 858 41.11 -7.87 0.01
CA ARG A 858 41.74 -6.92 0.95
C ARG A 858 40.86 -6.60 2.13
N PHE A 859 39.56 -6.42 1.91
CA PHE A 859 38.57 -6.17 2.96
C PHE A 859 38.59 -7.28 4.00
N TYR A 860 38.47 -8.54 3.58
CA TYR A 860 38.50 -9.68 4.48
C TYR A 860 39.88 -9.88 5.14
N GLN A 861 40.98 -9.59 4.46
CA GLN A 861 42.32 -9.63 5.10
C GLN A 861 42.41 -8.66 6.28
N HIS A 862 41.94 -7.42 6.11
CA HIS A 862 41.91 -6.44 7.19
C HIS A 862 40.94 -6.83 8.29
N LEU A 863 39.76 -7.35 7.93
CA LEU A 863 38.74 -7.82 8.87
C LEU A 863 39.28 -8.97 9.76
N CYS A 864 39.84 -10.01 9.14
CA CYS A 864 40.45 -11.16 9.84
C CYS A 864 41.71 -10.78 10.63
N SER A 865 42.32 -9.62 10.35
CA SER A 865 43.44 -9.06 11.13
C SER A 865 42.99 -8.30 12.38
N GLY A 866 41.69 -8.23 12.65
CA GLY A 866 41.11 -7.62 13.85
C GLY A 866 40.53 -6.22 13.65
N ASN A 867 40.53 -5.68 12.42
CA ASN A 867 39.83 -4.42 12.15
C ASN A 867 38.32 -4.64 12.18
N ARG A 868 37.58 -3.63 12.62
CA ARG A 868 36.12 -3.61 12.47
C ARG A 868 35.72 -3.42 11.00
N PRO A 869 34.53 -3.88 10.56
CA PRO A 869 34.06 -3.75 9.19
C PRO A 869 34.30 -2.38 8.54
N ALA A 870 33.99 -1.26 9.20
CA ALA A 870 34.18 0.07 8.62
C ALA A 870 35.67 0.38 8.35
N ALA A 871 36.55 0.07 9.31
CA ALA A 871 37.99 0.26 9.18
C ALA A 871 38.61 -0.68 8.14
N ALA A 872 38.13 -1.92 8.06
CA ALA A 872 38.58 -2.90 7.07
C ALA A 872 38.22 -2.47 5.64
N LEU A 873 37.00 -1.96 5.44
CA LEU A 873 36.56 -1.46 4.14
C LEU A 873 37.34 -0.20 3.75
N GLN A 874 37.52 0.73 4.69
CA GLN A 874 38.34 1.93 4.50
C GLN A 874 39.76 1.59 4.02
N ALA A 875 40.43 0.66 4.70
CA ALA A 875 41.79 0.25 4.34
C ALA A 875 41.85 -0.37 2.94
N ALA A 876 40.91 -1.26 2.61
CA ALA A 876 40.82 -1.88 1.29
C ALA A 876 40.56 -0.84 0.17
N GLN A 877 39.65 0.11 0.40
CA GLN A 877 39.34 1.18 -0.55
C GLN A 877 40.53 2.11 -0.78
N CYS A 878 41.23 2.51 0.29
CA CYS A 878 42.44 3.34 0.20
C CYS A 878 43.58 2.63 -0.53
N GLU A 879 43.73 1.31 -0.37
CA GLU A 879 44.71 0.52 -1.15
C GLU A 879 44.38 0.50 -2.64
N LEU A 880 43.10 0.30 -2.99
CA LEU A 880 42.67 0.28 -4.40
C LEU A 880 42.75 1.67 -5.04
N LEU A 881 42.39 2.73 -4.33
CA LEU A 881 42.50 4.12 -4.77
C LEU A 881 43.90 4.46 -5.29
N ARG A 882 44.96 3.97 -4.61
CA ARG A 882 46.35 4.19 -5.02
C ARG A 882 46.70 3.55 -6.36
N VAL A 883 45.99 2.50 -6.75
CA VAL A 883 46.23 1.74 -7.99
C VAL A 883 45.26 2.19 -9.10
N TYR A 884 44.01 2.49 -8.74
CA TYR A 884 42.94 2.91 -9.63
C TYR A 884 42.34 4.23 -9.13
N PRO A 885 42.84 5.39 -9.60
CA PRO A 885 42.43 6.68 -9.05
C PRO A 885 40.95 7.03 -9.23
N HIS A 886 40.30 6.48 -10.27
CA HIS A 886 38.91 6.79 -10.57
C HIS A 886 37.94 6.11 -9.55
N PRO A 887 37.04 6.86 -8.88
CA PRO A 887 36.12 6.34 -7.84
C PRO A 887 35.32 5.10 -8.22
N PHE A 888 34.89 5.00 -9.48
CA PHE A 888 34.22 3.82 -10.04
C PHE A 888 34.81 2.46 -9.60
N PHE A 889 36.13 2.36 -9.48
CA PHE A 889 36.84 1.10 -9.18
C PHE A 889 36.97 0.77 -7.69
N TRP A 890 36.90 1.76 -6.80
CA TRP A 890 37.23 1.56 -5.39
C TRP A 890 36.11 2.01 -4.44
N SER A 891 35.22 2.91 -4.86
CA SER A 891 34.10 3.39 -4.05
C SER A 891 32.71 2.78 -4.36
N PRO A 892 32.52 1.64 -5.07
CA PRO A 892 31.18 1.11 -5.29
C PRO A 892 30.56 0.57 -4.01
N PHE A 893 31.37 0.03 -3.09
CA PHE A 893 30.87 -0.63 -1.89
C PHE A 893 30.78 0.30 -0.69
N VAL A 894 29.65 0.20 0.02
CA VAL A 894 29.38 0.90 1.27
C VAL A 894 28.96 -0.10 2.34
N LEU A 895 29.27 0.23 3.60
CA LEU A 895 28.84 -0.54 4.76
C LEU A 895 27.55 0.06 5.33
N LEU A 896 26.50 -0.76 5.41
CA LEU A 896 25.24 -0.44 6.08
C LEU A 896 25.19 -1.05 7.48
N GLY A 897 24.65 -0.31 8.45
CA GLY A 897 24.40 -0.78 9.82
C GLY A 897 25.60 -0.66 10.75
N ARG A 898 25.83 -1.68 11.56
CA ARG A 898 26.88 -1.71 12.59
C ARG A 898 28.28 -1.75 11.95
N TRP A 899 29.23 -1.07 12.59
CA TRP A 899 30.56 -0.76 12.05
C TRP A 899 31.71 -1.60 12.57
#